data_AF-A0A536VUH7-F1
#
_entry.id   AF-A0A536VUH7-F1
#
_cell.length_a   1.000
_cell.length_b   1.000
_cell.length_c   1.000
_cell.angle_alpha   90.00
_cell.angle_beta   90.00
_cell.angle_gamma   90.00
#
_symmetry.space_group_name_H-M   'P 1'
#
loop_
_entity.id
_entity.type
_entity.pdbx_description
1 polymer ?
#
loop_
_entity_poly.entity_id
_entity_poly.type
_entity_poly.pdbx_seq_one_letter_code
_entity_poly.pdbx_strand_id
1 'polypeptide(L)'
;MVVAGKYQHWKPETDHDNIVWLSFDKKGASTNVLSADVMAELDRILDELRAKNPRGLIIRSGKDSGFIAGADVEEFTKIKDADDAMRLVKRGWDLYNKLEALPFPTLALVNGFCMGGGVELALACRYRVAVDQPGTRFALPEVMLGILPGWGGVKRLPRLVGPTAALDMLLTGRAVDARRAKRLGLVDEAVPPRIQENAARMMVLEAPRSRRLPLVQRLMNSALMRPLVVHLARKQLASRASPDHYPAPYAILELWRKYDGDPFAPRPEDPASVIGLLEGDTARNLIRIFFLQERLKSLGKDSAFKAQHVHVVGAGVMGGDIAAWCAMRGLAVTLQDQSPERLAPAMKRAAELFKRRLREKSRIRDALDRLTPDAAGDGARRADVVIEAIFENLQAKRDLFAKLEAAAKPEALLASNTSSLKIADIGAKFMNPSRLVGIHFFNPVPQLQLVEVVKGAVTDSGVAKRAAAFVRQIDKLPLPVKDSPGFLVNRVLGPYIDQALHMVDEGVAPETLDAAVTAFGMPMGPIELADTVGLDICLAVGKELAGERAQPPRKLAELVAAGNLGKKTGRGFYLWQDGKARKGAARGVTPELTEKLIAPYLKEAQTAVAEGIVADADLADAGLIFGTGFAPFRGGPLNYLKSKARNS
;
A
#
# COMPACT_ATOMS: atom_id res chain seq x y z
N MET A 1 6.78 -39.53 -21.06
CA MET A 1 7.45 -38.38 -20.41
C MET A 1 7.02 -37.07 -21.05
N VAL A 2 6.72 -36.04 -20.26
CA VAL A 2 6.79 -34.64 -20.74
C VAL A 2 8.27 -34.30 -20.84
N VAL A 3 8.74 -33.82 -22.00
CA VAL A 3 10.18 -33.63 -22.24
C VAL A 3 10.67 -32.44 -21.43
N ALA A 4 11.53 -32.70 -20.44
CA ALA A 4 12.24 -31.65 -19.71
C ALA A 4 13.09 -30.83 -20.70
N GLY A 5 12.98 -29.50 -20.68
CA GLY A 5 13.75 -28.58 -21.54
C GLY A 5 13.00 -27.93 -22.71
N LYS A 6 11.72 -28.26 -22.94
CA LYS A 6 10.91 -27.67 -24.04
C LYS A 6 10.34 -26.27 -23.73
N TYR A 7 10.15 -25.94 -22.45
CA TYR A 7 9.48 -24.72 -21.99
C TYR A 7 10.43 -23.82 -21.21
N GLN A 8 10.25 -22.51 -21.34
CA GLN A 8 11.12 -21.53 -20.70
C GLN A 8 10.66 -21.17 -19.29
N HIS A 9 9.35 -21.15 -19.04
CA HIS A 9 8.79 -20.64 -17.78
C HIS A 9 8.21 -21.75 -16.90
N TRP A 10 7.99 -22.95 -17.46
CA TRP A 10 7.37 -24.07 -16.76
C TRP A 10 8.25 -25.30 -16.78
N LYS A 11 8.44 -25.95 -15.62
CA LYS A 11 9.24 -27.16 -15.48
C LYS A 11 8.35 -28.32 -15.05
N PRO A 12 7.91 -29.17 -15.98
CA PRO A 12 7.15 -30.37 -15.67
C PRO A 12 8.08 -31.51 -15.23
N GLU A 13 7.75 -32.14 -14.11
CA GLU A 13 8.42 -33.34 -13.58
C GLU A 13 7.35 -34.40 -13.31
N THR A 14 7.59 -35.66 -13.65
CA THR A 14 6.64 -36.76 -13.33
C THR A 14 7.24 -37.62 -12.24
N ASP A 15 6.49 -37.85 -11.17
CA ASP A 15 6.94 -38.71 -10.07
C ASP A 15 6.60 -40.20 -10.30
N HIS A 16 6.94 -41.03 -9.31
CA HIS A 16 6.73 -42.48 -9.36
C HIS A 16 5.26 -42.91 -9.32
N ASP A 17 4.34 -42.03 -8.90
CA ASP A 17 2.89 -42.29 -8.94
C ASP A 17 2.22 -41.79 -10.21
N ASN A 18 3.00 -41.37 -11.21
CA ASN A 18 2.51 -40.74 -12.43
C ASN A 18 1.73 -39.44 -12.16
N ILE A 19 2.12 -38.68 -11.13
CA ILE A 19 1.67 -37.31 -10.89
C ILE A 19 2.64 -36.35 -11.58
N VAL A 20 2.11 -35.34 -12.26
CA VAL A 20 2.92 -34.28 -12.85
C VAL A 20 3.04 -33.10 -11.89
N TRP A 21 4.27 -32.78 -11.49
CA TRP A 21 4.66 -31.59 -10.77
C TRP A 21 5.06 -30.51 -11.75
N LEU A 22 4.20 -29.50 -11.91
CA LEU A 22 4.40 -28.38 -12.81
C LEU A 22 4.91 -27.17 -12.02
N SER A 23 6.21 -26.95 -12.06
CA SER A 23 6.85 -25.84 -11.35
C SER A 23 6.85 -24.59 -12.23
N PHE A 24 6.19 -23.53 -11.77
CA PHE A 24 6.25 -22.22 -12.41
C PHE A 24 7.53 -21.50 -11.99
N ASP A 25 8.42 -21.24 -12.94
CA ASP A 25 9.68 -20.53 -12.73
C ASP A 25 9.90 -19.57 -13.90
N LYS A 26 9.27 -18.38 -13.86
CA LYS A 26 9.39 -17.39 -14.93
C LYS A 26 10.88 -17.05 -15.13
N LYS A 27 11.41 -17.41 -16.30
CA LYS A 27 12.77 -17.07 -16.73
C LYS A 27 12.99 -15.56 -16.70
N GLY A 28 14.14 -15.13 -16.18
CA GLY A 28 14.56 -13.72 -16.15
C GLY A 28 13.83 -12.83 -15.13
N ALA A 29 12.92 -13.38 -14.32
CA ALA A 29 12.18 -12.63 -13.30
C ALA A 29 12.45 -13.17 -11.90
N SER A 30 12.47 -12.30 -10.89
CA SER A 30 12.54 -12.71 -9.47
C SER A 30 11.20 -13.20 -8.92
N THR A 31 10.11 -12.88 -9.61
CA THR A 31 8.73 -13.21 -9.24
C THR A 31 8.02 -13.86 -10.42
N ASN A 32 7.06 -14.73 -10.13
CA ASN A 32 6.19 -15.33 -11.11
C ASN A 32 5.02 -14.39 -11.43
N VAL A 33 4.90 -13.96 -12.68
CA VAL A 33 3.78 -13.17 -13.19
C VAL A 33 3.24 -13.82 -14.46
N LEU A 34 1.92 -13.74 -14.66
CA LEU A 34 1.21 -14.37 -15.77
C LEU A 34 1.26 -13.44 -16.98
N SER A 35 2.36 -13.51 -17.72
CA SER A 35 2.52 -12.85 -19.03
C SER A 35 1.99 -13.72 -20.18
N ALA A 36 1.86 -13.11 -21.36
CA ALA A 36 1.34 -13.73 -22.58
C ALA A 36 2.06 -15.04 -22.94
N ASP A 37 3.38 -15.04 -22.90
CA ASP A 37 4.26 -16.18 -23.18
C ASP A 37 4.10 -17.31 -22.15
N VAL A 38 4.07 -16.98 -20.86
CA VAL A 38 3.80 -17.92 -19.76
C VAL A 38 2.46 -18.62 -19.95
N MET A 39 1.41 -17.87 -20.30
CA MET A 39 0.07 -18.42 -20.52
C MET A 39 0.01 -19.29 -21.76
N ALA A 40 0.70 -18.91 -22.85
CA ALA A 40 0.77 -19.71 -24.07
C ALA A 40 1.57 -21.02 -23.88
N GLU A 41 2.60 -21.02 -23.03
CA GLU A 41 3.28 -22.25 -22.61
C GLU A 41 2.34 -23.13 -21.78
N LEU A 42 1.66 -22.56 -20.78
CA LEU A 42 0.73 -23.30 -19.94
C LEU A 42 -0.38 -23.93 -20.79
N ASP A 43 -0.97 -23.19 -21.72
CA ASP A 43 -2.02 -23.69 -22.62
C ASP A 43 -1.60 -24.95 -23.38
N ARG A 44 -0.41 -24.94 -23.98
CA ARG A 44 0.17 -26.10 -24.68
C ARG A 44 0.44 -27.26 -23.73
N ILE A 45 0.93 -26.98 -22.52
CA ILE A 45 1.17 -28.00 -21.50
C ILE A 45 -0.15 -28.67 -21.12
N LEU A 46 -1.24 -27.91 -20.95
CA LEU A 46 -2.54 -28.49 -20.61
C LEU A 46 -3.08 -29.41 -21.72
N ASP A 47 -2.85 -29.10 -23.01
CA ASP A 47 -3.19 -30.00 -24.11
C ASP A 47 -2.39 -31.30 -24.05
N GLU A 48 -1.08 -31.21 -23.85
CA GLU A 48 -0.22 -32.40 -23.72
C GLU A 48 -0.61 -33.26 -22.53
N LEU A 49 -0.94 -32.64 -21.39
CA LEU A 49 -1.37 -33.36 -20.19
C LEU A 49 -2.76 -33.99 -20.36
N ARG A 50 -3.68 -33.32 -21.05
CA ARG A 50 -4.99 -33.90 -21.39
C ARG A 50 -4.84 -35.16 -22.24
N ALA A 51 -3.94 -35.15 -23.22
CA ALA A 51 -3.66 -36.32 -24.05
C ALA A 51 -2.98 -37.46 -23.27
N LYS A 52 -2.08 -37.13 -22.33
CA LYS A 52 -1.36 -38.13 -21.51
C LYS A 52 -2.18 -38.70 -20.36
N ASN A 53 -3.16 -37.96 -19.87
CA ASN A 53 -4.06 -38.33 -18.77
C ASN A 53 -3.31 -38.87 -17.52
N PRO A 54 -2.42 -38.07 -16.89
CA PRO A 54 -1.70 -38.48 -15.68
C PRO A 54 -2.64 -38.76 -14.50
N ARG A 55 -2.11 -39.37 -13.43
CA ARG A 55 -2.86 -39.59 -12.18
C ARG A 55 -3.29 -38.28 -11.52
N GLY A 56 -2.55 -37.20 -11.74
CA GLY A 56 -2.94 -35.84 -11.36
C GLY A 56 -1.88 -34.81 -11.74
N LEU A 57 -2.20 -33.55 -11.47
CA LEU A 57 -1.35 -32.39 -11.73
C LEU A 57 -1.22 -31.54 -10.46
N ILE A 58 0.00 -31.27 -10.02
CA ILE A 58 0.31 -30.34 -8.93
C ILE A 58 1.03 -29.13 -9.54
N ILE A 59 0.46 -27.94 -9.41
CA ILE A 59 1.10 -26.68 -9.80
C ILE A 59 1.76 -26.08 -8.56
N ARG A 60 3.07 -25.82 -8.63
CA ARG A 60 3.86 -25.20 -7.55
C ARG A 60 4.71 -24.05 -8.07
N SER A 61 5.28 -23.25 -7.17
CA SER A 61 6.28 -22.25 -7.52
C SER A 61 7.69 -22.81 -7.50
N GLY A 62 8.51 -22.37 -8.45
CA GLY A 62 9.98 -22.47 -8.40
C GLY A 62 10.66 -21.21 -7.85
N LYS A 63 9.90 -20.20 -7.37
CA LYS A 63 10.45 -18.95 -6.84
C LYS A 63 10.26 -18.84 -5.31
N ASP A 64 11.28 -18.33 -4.64
CA ASP A 64 11.23 -18.01 -3.19
C ASP A 64 10.24 -16.90 -2.87
N SER A 65 10.00 -15.98 -3.81
CA SER A 65 9.07 -14.86 -3.63
C SER A 65 7.62 -15.31 -3.39
N GLY A 66 7.25 -16.50 -3.86
CA GLY A 66 5.91 -17.05 -3.72
C GLY A 66 5.34 -17.62 -5.01
N PHE A 67 4.05 -17.96 -4.97
CA PHE A 67 3.32 -18.67 -6.02
C PHE A 67 3.22 -17.89 -7.32
N ILE A 68 2.36 -16.88 -7.35
CA ILE A 68 2.05 -16.06 -8.53
C ILE A 68 1.63 -14.67 -8.04
N ALA A 69 2.32 -13.62 -8.50
CA ALA A 69 2.05 -12.24 -8.12
C ALA A 69 0.88 -11.58 -8.90
N GLY A 70 0.32 -12.28 -9.88
CA GLY A 70 -0.84 -11.86 -10.67
C GLY A 70 -0.55 -11.81 -12.17
N ALA A 71 -1.42 -11.11 -12.89
CA ALA A 71 -1.17 -10.75 -14.29
C ALA A 71 0.06 -9.83 -14.40
N ASP A 72 0.72 -9.86 -15.54
CA ASP A 72 1.77 -8.89 -15.84
C ASP A 72 1.15 -7.51 -16.10
N VAL A 73 1.27 -6.59 -15.13
CA VAL A 73 0.64 -5.26 -15.19
C VAL A 73 1.22 -4.41 -16.32
N GLU A 74 2.44 -4.71 -16.80
CA GLU A 74 3.02 -4.07 -18.00
C GLU A 74 2.23 -4.37 -19.28
N GLU A 75 1.44 -5.45 -19.32
CA GLU A 75 0.55 -5.70 -20.45
C GLU A 75 -0.64 -4.73 -20.47
N PHE A 76 -1.05 -4.19 -19.32
CA PHE A 76 -2.15 -3.22 -19.27
C PHE A 76 -1.77 -1.88 -19.90
N THR A 77 -0.50 -1.50 -19.90
CA THR A 77 -0.04 -0.27 -20.57
C THR A 77 -0.07 -0.38 -22.09
N LYS A 78 -0.23 -1.60 -22.63
CA LYS A 78 -0.29 -1.89 -24.06
C LYS A 78 -1.72 -1.93 -24.61
N ILE A 79 -2.72 -1.89 -23.73
CA ILE A 79 -4.14 -1.89 -24.11
C ILE A 79 -4.46 -0.53 -24.77
N LYS A 80 -4.84 -0.56 -26.04
CA LYS A 80 -5.20 0.66 -26.80
C LYS A 80 -6.70 0.85 -26.92
N ASP A 81 -7.42 -0.25 -27.01
CA ASP A 81 -8.85 -0.29 -27.28
C ASP A 81 -9.55 -1.41 -26.50
N ALA A 82 -10.87 -1.46 -26.64
CA ALA A 82 -11.71 -2.48 -26.02
C ALA A 82 -11.35 -3.91 -26.48
N ASP A 83 -10.91 -4.08 -27.72
CA ASP A 83 -10.57 -5.40 -28.28
C ASP A 83 -9.30 -5.97 -27.65
N ASP A 84 -8.27 -5.14 -27.45
CA ASP A 84 -7.06 -5.49 -26.70
C ASP A 84 -7.40 -6.00 -25.30
N ALA A 85 -8.26 -5.26 -24.59
CA ALA A 85 -8.71 -5.61 -23.26
C ALA A 85 -9.44 -6.96 -23.24
N MET A 86 -10.40 -7.14 -24.14
CA MET A 86 -11.18 -8.37 -24.22
C MET A 86 -10.34 -9.58 -24.63
N ARG A 87 -9.33 -9.40 -25.50
CA ARG A 87 -8.34 -10.44 -25.82
C ARG A 87 -7.57 -10.90 -24.58
N LEU A 88 -7.13 -9.96 -23.73
CA LEU A 88 -6.42 -10.28 -22.49
C LEU A 88 -7.31 -11.07 -21.52
N VAL A 89 -8.56 -10.66 -21.35
CA VAL A 89 -9.53 -11.36 -20.49
C VAL A 89 -9.84 -12.75 -21.04
N LYS A 90 -10.11 -12.87 -22.35
CA LYS A 90 -10.42 -14.13 -23.03
C LYS A 90 -9.30 -15.15 -22.90
N ARG A 91 -8.05 -14.72 -23.08
CA ARG A 91 -6.87 -15.60 -22.95
C ARG A 91 -6.83 -16.30 -21.59
N GLY A 92 -6.96 -15.55 -20.48
CA GLY A 92 -6.92 -16.16 -19.15
C GLY A 92 -8.21 -16.93 -18.80
N TRP A 93 -9.37 -16.42 -19.20
CA TRP A 93 -10.65 -17.11 -19.00
C TRP A 93 -10.69 -18.49 -19.65
N ASP A 94 -10.35 -18.57 -20.93
CA ASP A 94 -10.33 -19.83 -21.69
C ASP A 94 -9.31 -20.81 -21.11
N LEU A 95 -8.11 -20.32 -20.78
CA LEU A 95 -7.05 -21.12 -20.19
C LEU A 95 -7.45 -21.73 -18.85
N TYR A 96 -8.12 -20.97 -17.99
CA TYR A 96 -8.54 -21.46 -16.68
C TYR A 96 -9.76 -22.37 -16.76
N ASN A 97 -10.67 -22.14 -17.70
CA ASN A 97 -11.73 -23.10 -18.01
C ASN A 97 -11.16 -24.42 -18.53
N LYS A 98 -10.11 -24.37 -19.36
CA LYS A 98 -9.38 -25.55 -19.86
C LYS A 98 -8.72 -26.32 -18.72
N LEU A 99 -8.08 -25.62 -17.77
CA LEU A 99 -7.51 -26.22 -16.56
C LEU A 99 -8.58 -26.90 -15.69
N GLU A 100 -9.72 -26.24 -15.48
CA GLU A 100 -10.84 -26.77 -14.70
C GLU A 100 -11.48 -28.01 -15.37
N ALA A 101 -11.49 -28.06 -16.71
CA ALA A 101 -12.07 -29.14 -17.49
C ALA A 101 -11.17 -30.39 -17.65
N LEU A 102 -9.98 -30.41 -17.04
CA LEU A 102 -9.11 -31.58 -17.10
C LEU A 102 -9.77 -32.80 -16.42
N PRO A 103 -9.64 -34.01 -17.01
CA PRO A 103 -10.34 -35.20 -16.52
C PRO A 103 -9.73 -35.81 -15.25
N PHE A 104 -8.55 -35.34 -14.82
CA PHE A 104 -7.82 -35.82 -13.65
C PHE A 104 -7.74 -34.75 -12.54
N PRO A 105 -7.45 -35.13 -11.29
CA PRO A 105 -7.25 -34.19 -10.18
C PRO A 105 -6.16 -33.14 -10.45
N THR A 106 -6.46 -31.88 -10.17
CA THR A 106 -5.52 -30.75 -10.24
C THR A 106 -5.40 -30.08 -8.88
N LEU A 107 -4.18 -29.69 -8.48
CA LEU A 107 -3.92 -29.07 -7.19
C LEU A 107 -2.98 -27.86 -7.33
N ALA A 108 -3.32 -26.75 -6.68
CA ALA A 108 -2.41 -25.61 -6.50
C ALA A 108 -1.71 -25.70 -5.14
N LEU A 109 -0.39 -25.88 -5.14
CA LEU A 109 0.44 -25.85 -3.95
C LEU A 109 1.01 -24.43 -3.77
N VAL A 110 0.39 -23.68 -2.87
CA VAL A 110 0.60 -22.24 -2.74
C VAL A 110 1.51 -21.91 -1.56
N ASN A 111 2.73 -21.47 -1.89
CA ASN A 111 3.68 -20.86 -0.98
C ASN A 111 3.80 -19.35 -1.26
N GLY A 112 3.96 -18.51 -0.24
CA GLY A 112 4.21 -17.07 -0.43
C GLY A 112 3.03 -16.32 -1.10
N PHE A 113 3.33 -15.28 -1.88
CA PHE A 113 2.28 -14.46 -2.50
C PHE A 113 1.53 -15.20 -3.61
N CYS A 114 0.20 -15.20 -3.51
CA CYS A 114 -0.75 -15.67 -4.51
C CYS A 114 -1.78 -14.56 -4.74
N MET A 115 -1.60 -13.79 -5.79
CA MET A 115 -2.34 -12.54 -6.00
C MET A 115 -3.05 -12.55 -7.36
N GLY A 116 -4.21 -11.91 -7.41
CA GLY A 116 -5.00 -11.69 -8.62
C GLY A 116 -5.21 -12.95 -9.43
N GLY A 117 -4.76 -12.93 -10.69
CA GLY A 117 -4.73 -14.09 -11.59
C GLY A 117 -4.10 -15.37 -11.02
N GLY A 118 -3.21 -15.27 -10.04
CA GLY A 118 -2.68 -16.42 -9.31
C GLY A 118 -3.70 -17.11 -8.41
N VAL A 119 -4.54 -16.32 -7.72
CA VAL A 119 -5.70 -16.85 -6.99
C VAL A 119 -6.70 -17.44 -7.97
N GLU A 120 -6.95 -16.79 -9.10
CA GLU A 120 -7.86 -17.30 -10.13
C GLU A 120 -7.39 -18.65 -10.72
N LEU A 121 -6.08 -18.83 -10.93
CA LEU A 121 -5.49 -20.12 -11.32
C LEU A 121 -5.70 -21.19 -10.23
N ALA A 122 -5.47 -20.82 -8.98
CA ALA A 122 -5.68 -21.71 -7.84
C ALA A 122 -7.17 -22.09 -7.68
N LEU A 123 -8.09 -21.17 -7.98
CA LEU A 123 -9.54 -21.41 -8.01
C LEU A 123 -9.96 -22.34 -9.16
N ALA A 124 -9.24 -22.32 -10.29
CA ALA A 124 -9.48 -23.23 -11.41
C ALA A 124 -8.97 -24.66 -11.15
N CYS A 125 -8.05 -24.85 -10.19
CA CYS A 125 -7.64 -26.18 -9.73
C CYS A 125 -8.77 -26.86 -8.94
N ARG A 126 -8.80 -28.20 -8.89
CA ARG A 126 -9.76 -28.94 -8.06
C ARG A 126 -9.47 -28.76 -6.58
N TYR A 127 -8.19 -28.78 -6.20
CA TYR A 127 -7.73 -28.66 -4.82
C TYR A 127 -6.68 -27.56 -4.64
N ARG A 128 -6.53 -27.06 -3.41
CA ARG A 128 -5.52 -26.06 -3.02
C ARG A 128 -4.93 -26.40 -1.67
N VAL A 129 -3.60 -26.42 -1.58
CA VAL A 129 -2.86 -26.54 -0.32
C VAL A 129 -2.06 -25.27 -0.10
N ALA A 130 -2.25 -24.61 1.03
CA ALA A 130 -1.48 -23.44 1.42
C ALA A 130 -0.36 -23.80 2.39
N VAL A 131 0.82 -23.23 2.16
CA VAL A 131 1.94 -23.35 3.07
C VAL A 131 1.81 -22.30 4.17
N ASP A 132 1.65 -22.72 5.42
CA ASP A 132 1.52 -21.82 6.57
C ASP A 132 2.85 -21.21 6.97
N GLN A 133 3.19 -20.08 6.34
CA GLN A 133 4.38 -19.30 6.62
C GLN A 133 4.08 -17.78 6.55
N PRO A 134 4.90 -16.93 7.19
CA PRO A 134 4.65 -15.49 7.28
C PRO A 134 4.38 -14.78 5.95
N GLY A 135 4.95 -15.26 4.84
CA GLY A 135 4.75 -14.68 3.50
C GLY A 135 3.52 -15.17 2.74
N THR A 136 2.87 -16.26 3.16
CA THR A 136 1.78 -16.86 2.37
C THR A 136 0.50 -16.04 2.44
N ARG A 137 0.07 -15.48 1.31
CA ARG A 137 -1.06 -14.55 1.23
C ARG A 137 -1.85 -14.75 -0.06
N PHE A 138 -3.16 -14.74 0.06
CA PHE A 138 -4.10 -14.78 -1.06
C PHE A 138 -4.84 -13.46 -1.16
N ALA A 139 -4.83 -12.80 -2.32
CA ALA A 139 -5.64 -11.59 -2.54
C ALA A 139 -6.07 -11.44 -4.01
N LEU A 140 -7.12 -10.67 -4.24
CA LEU A 140 -7.59 -10.27 -5.56
C LEU A 140 -7.55 -8.72 -5.64
N PRO A 141 -6.35 -8.14 -5.87
CA PRO A 141 -6.14 -6.69 -5.77
C PRO A 141 -6.60 -5.90 -7.00
N GLU A 142 -7.27 -6.53 -7.97
CA GLU A 142 -7.75 -5.93 -9.22
C GLU A 142 -8.54 -4.63 -8.98
N VAL A 143 -9.38 -4.62 -7.93
CA VAL A 143 -10.16 -3.44 -7.54
C VAL A 143 -9.29 -2.23 -7.19
N MET A 144 -8.07 -2.46 -6.69
CA MET A 144 -7.10 -1.40 -6.37
C MET A 144 -6.49 -0.77 -7.64
N LEU A 145 -6.57 -1.47 -8.78
CA LEU A 145 -6.18 -0.97 -10.10
C LEU A 145 -7.38 -0.40 -10.86
N GLY A 146 -8.57 -0.32 -10.25
CA GLY A 146 -9.79 0.13 -10.91
C GLY A 146 -10.36 -0.87 -11.92
N ILE A 147 -9.96 -2.13 -11.84
CA ILE A 147 -10.46 -3.21 -12.70
C ILE A 147 -11.10 -4.31 -11.86
N LEU A 148 -11.54 -5.39 -12.50
CA LEU A 148 -12.14 -6.55 -11.85
C LEU A 148 -11.39 -7.86 -12.17
N PRO A 149 -11.52 -8.91 -11.34
CA PRO A 149 -10.97 -10.23 -11.66
C PRO A 149 -11.65 -10.85 -12.88
N GLY A 150 -10.92 -10.85 -14.00
CA GLY A 150 -11.44 -11.23 -15.32
C GLY A 150 -11.25 -12.70 -15.70
N TRP A 151 -10.44 -13.47 -14.96
CA TRP A 151 -10.17 -14.88 -15.29
C TRP A 151 -11.02 -15.85 -14.46
N GLY A 152 -12.16 -15.37 -13.96
CA GLY A 152 -13.20 -16.15 -13.29
C GLY A 152 -13.17 -16.08 -11.76
N GLY A 153 -12.44 -15.14 -11.16
CA GLY A 153 -12.44 -14.88 -9.73
C GLY A 153 -13.83 -14.49 -9.21
N VAL A 154 -14.55 -13.61 -9.93
CA VAL A 154 -15.92 -13.19 -9.58
C VAL A 154 -16.91 -14.37 -9.66
N LYS A 155 -16.64 -15.37 -10.50
CA LYS A 155 -17.48 -16.56 -10.68
C LYS A 155 -17.16 -17.68 -9.68
N ARG A 156 -15.88 -18.04 -9.56
CA ARG A 156 -15.42 -19.21 -8.77
C ARG A 156 -15.36 -18.92 -7.28
N LEU A 157 -14.92 -17.73 -6.87
CA LEU A 157 -14.71 -17.43 -5.45
C LEU A 157 -16.01 -17.48 -4.62
N PRO A 158 -17.12 -16.82 -5.01
CA PRO A 158 -18.36 -16.88 -4.23
C PRO A 158 -18.88 -18.31 -4.07
N ARG A 159 -18.72 -19.16 -5.09
CA ARG A 159 -19.13 -20.57 -5.07
C ARG A 159 -18.26 -21.43 -4.16
N LEU A 160 -17.01 -21.03 -3.91
CA LEU A 160 -16.07 -21.76 -3.04
C LEU A 160 -16.15 -21.34 -1.58
N VAL A 161 -16.18 -20.03 -1.28
CA VAL A 161 -16.07 -19.50 0.09
C VAL A 161 -17.35 -18.84 0.61
N GLY A 162 -18.39 -18.79 -0.21
CA GLY A 162 -19.63 -18.07 0.08
C GLY A 162 -19.52 -16.57 -0.27
N PRO A 163 -20.65 -15.89 -0.50
CA PRO A 163 -20.65 -14.56 -1.06
C PRO A 163 -20.10 -13.50 -0.10
N THR A 164 -20.31 -13.64 1.21
CA THR A 164 -19.81 -12.66 2.19
C THR A 164 -18.28 -12.58 2.22
N ALA A 165 -17.60 -13.74 2.26
CA ALA A 165 -16.14 -13.78 2.27
C ALA A 165 -15.56 -13.41 0.89
N ALA A 166 -16.23 -13.86 -0.19
CA ALA A 166 -15.82 -13.52 -1.55
C ALA A 166 -15.90 -12.02 -1.81
N LEU A 167 -17.03 -11.37 -1.48
CA LEU A 167 -17.19 -9.93 -1.68
C LEU A 167 -16.25 -9.10 -0.80
N ASP A 168 -15.94 -9.54 0.43
CA ASP A 168 -14.89 -8.88 1.24
C ASP A 168 -13.54 -8.87 0.50
N MET A 169 -13.14 -10.00 -0.09
CA MET A 169 -11.89 -10.09 -0.85
C MET A 169 -11.94 -9.30 -2.16
N LEU A 170 -13.00 -9.45 -2.95
CA LEU A 170 -13.16 -8.84 -4.27
C LEU A 170 -13.28 -7.30 -4.19
N LEU A 171 -13.98 -6.77 -3.19
CA LEU A 171 -14.24 -5.32 -3.08
C LEU A 171 -13.15 -4.55 -2.35
N THR A 172 -12.30 -5.23 -1.58
CA THR A 172 -11.24 -4.58 -0.79
C THR A 172 -9.83 -4.90 -1.24
N GLY A 173 -9.64 -5.95 -2.04
CA GLY A 173 -8.32 -6.44 -2.43
C GLY A 173 -7.46 -6.93 -1.26
N ARG A 174 -8.02 -7.07 -0.05
CA ARG A 174 -7.26 -7.41 1.15
C ARG A 174 -6.81 -8.86 1.14
N ALA A 175 -5.56 -9.05 1.52
CA ALA A 175 -4.97 -10.37 1.61
C ALA A 175 -5.50 -11.18 2.81
N VAL A 176 -5.64 -12.49 2.60
CA VAL A 176 -5.87 -13.49 3.66
C VAL A 176 -4.64 -14.37 3.82
N ASP A 177 -4.24 -14.63 5.07
CA ASP A 177 -3.17 -15.56 5.41
C ASP A 177 -3.61 -17.03 5.24
N ALA A 178 -2.65 -17.97 5.23
CA ALA A 178 -2.91 -19.40 5.00
C ALA A 178 -3.95 -19.99 5.97
N ARG A 179 -3.85 -19.67 7.27
CA ARG A 179 -4.79 -20.14 8.31
C ARG A 179 -6.19 -19.60 8.10
N ARG A 180 -6.32 -18.30 7.76
CA ARG A 180 -7.61 -17.70 7.42
C ARG A 180 -8.16 -18.29 6.12
N ALA A 181 -7.33 -18.51 5.11
CA ALA A 181 -7.74 -19.15 3.86
C ALA A 181 -8.38 -20.53 4.11
N LYS A 182 -7.77 -21.36 4.97
CA LYS A 182 -8.34 -22.67 5.37
C LYS A 182 -9.69 -22.52 6.08
N ARG A 183 -9.80 -21.60 7.04
CA ARG A 183 -11.06 -21.32 7.76
C ARG A 183 -12.19 -20.87 6.81
N LEU A 184 -11.85 -20.01 5.83
CA LEU A 184 -12.81 -19.55 4.83
C LEU A 184 -13.21 -20.66 3.83
N GLY A 185 -12.39 -21.70 3.68
CA GLY A 185 -12.53 -22.71 2.63
C GLY A 185 -11.93 -22.30 1.30
N LEU A 186 -11.10 -21.26 1.27
CA LEU A 186 -10.34 -20.87 0.09
C LEU A 186 -9.30 -21.94 -0.25
N VAL A 187 -8.69 -22.55 0.76
CA VAL A 187 -7.77 -23.67 0.59
C VAL A 187 -8.31 -24.90 1.30
N ASP A 188 -8.00 -26.06 0.73
CA ASP A 188 -8.41 -27.35 1.25
C ASP A 188 -7.57 -27.72 2.46
N GLU A 189 -6.26 -27.45 2.48
CA GLU A 189 -5.41 -27.59 3.68
C GLU A 189 -4.43 -26.41 3.86
N ALA A 190 -4.05 -26.15 5.12
CA ALA A 190 -2.97 -25.22 5.46
C ALA A 190 -1.93 -25.96 6.29
N VAL A 191 -0.72 -26.13 5.74
CA VAL A 191 0.29 -27.04 6.29
C VAL A 191 1.65 -26.36 6.48
N PRO A 192 2.46 -26.76 7.47
CA PRO A 192 3.83 -26.26 7.59
C PRO A 192 4.68 -26.61 6.35
N PRO A 193 5.69 -25.78 5.99
CA PRO A 193 6.55 -26.01 4.83
C PRO A 193 7.14 -27.43 4.74
N ARG A 194 7.55 -27.99 5.88
CA ARG A 194 8.17 -29.32 5.99
C ARG A 194 7.35 -30.50 5.44
N ILE A 195 6.02 -30.38 5.33
CA ILE A 195 5.15 -31.47 4.86
C ILE A 195 4.36 -31.09 3.60
N GLN A 196 4.66 -29.95 2.99
CA GLN A 196 3.85 -29.36 1.91
C GLN A 196 3.69 -30.28 0.69
N GLU A 197 4.76 -30.95 0.27
CA GLU A 197 4.76 -31.83 -0.90
C GLU A 197 4.00 -33.12 -0.63
N ASN A 198 4.23 -33.74 0.54
CA ASN A 198 3.50 -34.92 0.96
C ASN A 198 2.00 -34.65 1.06
N ALA A 199 1.60 -33.51 1.64
CA ALA A 199 0.19 -33.11 1.72
C ALA A 199 -0.45 -32.93 0.33
N ALA A 200 0.25 -32.27 -0.60
CA ALA A 200 -0.19 -32.09 -1.97
C ALA A 200 -0.34 -33.44 -2.71
N ARG A 201 0.66 -34.32 -2.59
CA ARG A 201 0.67 -35.65 -3.19
C ARG A 201 -0.51 -36.51 -2.69
N MET A 202 -0.69 -36.62 -1.37
CA MET A 202 -1.78 -37.41 -0.78
C MET A 202 -3.15 -36.90 -1.22
N MET A 203 -3.36 -35.57 -1.24
CA MET A 203 -4.63 -34.99 -1.66
C MET A 203 -4.98 -35.29 -3.12
N VAL A 204 -3.98 -35.30 -4.01
CA VAL A 204 -4.17 -35.69 -5.41
C VAL A 204 -4.46 -37.18 -5.57
N LEU A 205 -3.76 -38.04 -4.83
CA LEU A 205 -3.94 -39.49 -4.90
C LEU A 205 -5.28 -39.97 -4.34
N GLU A 206 -5.69 -39.42 -3.20
CA GLU A 206 -6.96 -39.74 -2.55
C GLU A 206 -8.14 -39.12 -3.31
N ALA A 207 -7.92 -37.97 -3.96
CA ALA A 207 -8.93 -37.20 -4.68
C ALA A 207 -10.25 -37.08 -3.90
N PRO A 208 -10.23 -36.55 -2.65
CA PRO A 208 -11.41 -36.50 -1.80
C PRO A 208 -12.52 -35.67 -2.44
N ARG A 209 -13.78 -35.96 -2.11
CA ARG A 209 -14.90 -35.17 -2.64
C ARG A 209 -14.75 -33.70 -2.27
N SER A 210 -14.91 -32.82 -3.25
CA SER A 210 -14.81 -31.37 -3.03
C SER A 210 -15.80 -30.90 -1.97
N ARG A 211 -15.33 -30.02 -1.10
CA ARG A 211 -16.14 -29.39 -0.05
C ARG A 211 -17.37 -28.71 -0.67
N ARG A 212 -18.53 -28.95 -0.07
CA ARG A 212 -19.76 -28.22 -0.40
C ARG A 212 -19.95 -27.05 0.57
N LEU A 213 -20.44 -25.94 0.05
CA LEU A 213 -20.86 -24.81 0.88
C LEU A 213 -22.03 -25.21 1.80
N PRO A 214 -22.09 -24.66 3.03
CA PRO A 214 -23.28 -24.77 3.88
C PRO A 214 -24.55 -24.29 3.16
N LEU A 215 -25.70 -24.87 3.50
CA LEU A 215 -26.98 -24.60 2.81
C LEU A 215 -27.31 -23.10 2.72
N VAL A 216 -27.10 -22.36 3.82
CA VAL A 216 -27.33 -20.90 3.87
C VAL A 216 -26.47 -20.17 2.84
N GLN A 217 -25.18 -20.49 2.74
CA GLN A 217 -24.28 -19.84 1.79
C GLN A 217 -24.61 -20.23 0.34
N ARG A 218 -25.06 -21.47 0.11
CA ARG A 218 -25.57 -21.90 -1.20
C ARG A 218 -26.81 -21.12 -1.60
N LEU A 219 -27.75 -20.93 -0.67
CA LEU A 219 -28.95 -20.14 -0.89
C LEU A 219 -28.60 -18.68 -1.20
N MET A 220 -27.68 -18.06 -0.45
CA MET A 220 -27.20 -16.70 -0.70
C MET A 220 -26.49 -16.55 -2.06
N ASN A 221 -25.89 -17.62 -2.58
CA ASN A 221 -25.28 -17.66 -3.92
C ASN A 221 -26.28 -17.86 -5.06
N SER A 222 -27.54 -18.22 -4.76
CA SER A 222 -28.57 -18.45 -5.78
C SER A 222 -28.95 -17.16 -6.49
N ALA A 223 -29.36 -17.26 -7.76
CA ALA A 223 -29.80 -16.12 -8.55
C ALA A 223 -30.93 -15.32 -7.87
N LEU A 224 -31.80 -15.99 -7.09
CA LEU A 224 -32.89 -15.36 -6.34
C LEU A 224 -32.39 -14.44 -5.22
N MET A 225 -31.33 -14.83 -4.49
CA MET A 225 -30.86 -14.10 -3.31
C MET A 225 -29.73 -13.11 -3.60
N ARG A 226 -29.03 -13.22 -4.74
CA ARG A 226 -27.97 -12.28 -5.14
C ARG A 226 -28.39 -10.81 -5.07
N PRO A 227 -29.58 -10.38 -5.53
CA PRO A 227 -29.99 -8.98 -5.44
C PRO A 227 -30.00 -8.45 -4.00
N LEU A 228 -30.45 -9.24 -3.04
CA LEU A 228 -30.48 -8.86 -1.62
C LEU A 228 -29.05 -8.74 -1.05
N VAL A 229 -28.20 -9.73 -1.33
CA VAL A 229 -26.79 -9.72 -0.87
C VAL A 229 -26.06 -8.51 -1.43
N VAL A 230 -26.25 -8.22 -2.72
CA VAL A 230 -25.64 -7.06 -3.40
C VAL A 230 -26.18 -5.75 -2.85
N HIS A 231 -27.47 -5.64 -2.54
CA HIS A 231 -28.02 -4.44 -1.92
C HIS A 231 -27.34 -4.12 -0.58
N LEU A 232 -27.15 -5.12 0.29
CA LEU A 232 -26.47 -4.96 1.57
C LEU A 232 -24.98 -4.60 1.39
N ALA A 233 -24.29 -5.29 0.48
CA ALA A 233 -22.90 -5.01 0.16
C ALA A 233 -22.72 -3.59 -0.42
N ARG A 234 -23.62 -3.15 -1.29
CA ARG A 234 -23.64 -1.80 -1.88
C ARG A 234 -23.82 -0.73 -0.82
N LYS A 235 -24.75 -0.93 0.13
CA LYS A 235 -24.95 -0.01 1.26
C LYS A 235 -23.70 0.14 2.12
N GLN A 236 -23.00 -0.96 2.37
CA GLN A 236 -21.72 -0.93 3.10
C GLN A 236 -20.61 -0.24 2.29
N LEU A 237 -20.54 -0.50 0.99
CA LEU A 237 -19.55 0.06 0.07
C LEU A 237 -19.69 1.58 -0.11
N ALA A 238 -20.93 2.07 -0.25
CA ALA A 238 -21.23 3.49 -0.44
C ALA A 238 -20.73 4.40 0.69
N SER A 239 -20.55 3.85 1.90
CA SER A 239 -19.96 4.57 3.03
C SER A 239 -18.45 4.78 2.93
N ARG A 240 -17.77 4.12 1.98
CA ARG A 240 -16.30 4.09 1.86
C ARG A 240 -15.79 4.50 0.48
N ALA A 241 -16.57 4.28 -0.56
CA ALA A 241 -16.17 4.54 -1.94
C ALA A 241 -17.34 5.13 -2.73
N SER A 242 -17.15 6.30 -3.32
CA SER A 242 -18.12 6.88 -4.26
C SER A 242 -18.12 6.06 -5.56
N PRO A 243 -19.30 5.74 -6.13
CA PRO A 243 -19.40 5.11 -7.44
C PRO A 243 -18.78 5.96 -8.55
N ASP A 244 -18.83 7.29 -8.42
CA ASP A 244 -18.30 8.22 -9.43
C ASP A 244 -16.77 8.22 -9.44
N HIS A 245 -16.14 8.02 -8.28
CA HIS A 245 -14.68 8.00 -8.14
C HIS A 245 -14.09 6.61 -8.33
N TYR A 246 -14.82 5.57 -7.92
CA TYR A 246 -14.36 4.18 -7.93
C TYR A 246 -15.48 3.27 -8.44
N PRO A 247 -15.66 3.15 -9.77
CA PRO A 247 -16.73 2.34 -10.36
C PRO A 247 -16.49 0.83 -10.23
N ALA A 248 -15.23 0.37 -10.20
CA ALA A 248 -14.89 -1.06 -10.23
C ALA A 248 -15.51 -1.93 -9.10
N PRO A 249 -15.52 -1.52 -7.82
CA PRO A 249 -16.25 -2.25 -6.78
C PRO A 249 -17.74 -2.46 -7.10
N TYR A 250 -18.40 -1.47 -7.71
CA TYR A 250 -19.81 -1.56 -8.09
C TYR A 250 -20.00 -2.44 -9.32
N ALA A 251 -19.08 -2.37 -10.29
CA ALA A 251 -19.05 -3.25 -11.44
C ALA A 251 -18.92 -4.72 -11.02
N ILE A 252 -18.04 -5.04 -10.05
CA ILE A 252 -17.89 -6.39 -9.49
C ILE A 252 -19.22 -6.90 -8.91
N LEU A 253 -19.93 -6.06 -8.16
CA LEU A 253 -21.23 -6.41 -7.58
C LEU A 253 -22.27 -6.72 -8.66
N GLU A 254 -22.39 -5.85 -9.67
CA GLU A 254 -23.35 -6.02 -10.76
C GLU A 254 -22.99 -7.20 -11.67
N LEU A 255 -21.70 -7.43 -11.92
CA LEU A 255 -21.19 -8.57 -12.68
C LEU A 255 -21.58 -9.89 -12.03
N TRP A 256 -21.40 -10.00 -10.72
CA TRP A 256 -21.84 -11.18 -9.97
C TRP A 256 -23.36 -11.31 -9.93
N ARG A 257 -24.07 -10.20 -9.69
CA ARG A 257 -25.54 -10.17 -9.57
C ARG A 257 -26.24 -10.62 -10.84
N LYS A 258 -25.90 -9.99 -11.97
CA LYS A 258 -26.59 -10.14 -13.26
C LYS A 258 -26.05 -11.29 -14.09
N TYR A 259 -24.74 -11.52 -14.03
CA TYR A 259 -24.02 -12.37 -14.99
C TYR A 259 -23.23 -13.52 -14.35
N ASP A 260 -23.39 -13.75 -13.04
CA ASP A 260 -22.69 -14.82 -12.32
C ASP A 260 -21.16 -14.76 -12.45
N GLY A 261 -20.62 -13.55 -12.63
CA GLY A 261 -19.18 -13.36 -12.80
C GLY A 261 -18.65 -13.65 -14.20
N ASP A 262 -19.50 -13.78 -15.22
CA ASP A 262 -19.08 -13.91 -16.61
C ASP A 262 -18.77 -12.53 -17.23
N PRO A 263 -17.50 -12.19 -17.52
CA PRO A 263 -17.11 -10.88 -18.02
C PRO A 263 -17.49 -10.62 -19.48
N PHE A 264 -17.97 -11.63 -20.23
CA PHE A 264 -18.36 -11.49 -21.64
C PHE A 264 -19.86 -11.26 -21.85
N ALA A 265 -20.66 -11.50 -20.80
CA ALA A 265 -22.11 -11.33 -20.86
C ALA A 265 -22.61 -9.86 -20.79
N PRO A 266 -21.95 -8.94 -20.05
CA PRO A 266 -22.32 -7.52 -20.09
C PRO A 266 -22.14 -6.91 -21.47
N ARG A 267 -23.07 -6.04 -21.87
CA ARG A 267 -22.87 -5.14 -23.02
C ARG A 267 -21.88 -4.04 -22.66
N PRO A 268 -21.20 -3.40 -23.64
CA PRO A 268 -20.23 -2.33 -23.37
C PRO A 268 -20.77 -1.21 -22.46
N GLU A 269 -22.06 -0.87 -22.58
CA GLU A 269 -22.72 0.20 -21.83
C GLU A 269 -23.17 -0.22 -20.42
N ASP A 270 -23.12 -1.51 -20.07
CA ASP A 270 -23.47 -1.96 -18.73
C ASP A 270 -22.39 -1.51 -17.73
N PRO A 271 -22.76 -0.98 -16.55
CA PRO A 271 -21.79 -0.65 -15.50
C PRO A 271 -20.91 -1.81 -15.04
N ALA A 272 -21.31 -3.07 -15.31
CA ALA A 272 -20.51 -4.27 -15.05
C ALA A 272 -19.46 -4.59 -16.14
N SER A 273 -19.45 -3.83 -17.24
CA SER A 273 -18.59 -4.06 -18.39
C SER A 273 -17.12 -3.82 -18.07
N VAL A 274 -16.27 -4.77 -18.46
CA VAL A 274 -14.80 -4.61 -18.38
C VAL A 274 -14.34 -3.48 -19.30
N ILE A 275 -14.99 -3.32 -20.46
CA ILE A 275 -14.67 -2.28 -21.45
C ILE A 275 -14.93 -0.91 -20.82
N GLY A 276 -16.11 -0.69 -20.25
CA GLY A 276 -16.46 0.60 -19.64
C GLY A 276 -15.54 0.99 -18.48
N LEU A 277 -15.02 0.01 -17.71
CA LEU A 277 -14.03 0.28 -16.67
C LEU A 277 -12.67 0.73 -17.22
N LEU A 278 -12.21 0.12 -18.31
CA LEU A 278 -10.90 0.39 -18.89
C LEU A 278 -10.87 1.66 -19.74
N GLU A 279 -12.00 2.05 -20.33
CA GLU A 279 -12.15 3.33 -21.01
C GLU A 279 -12.13 4.51 -20.01
N GLY A 280 -12.56 4.29 -18.77
CA GLY A 280 -12.57 5.30 -17.72
C GLY A 280 -11.17 5.72 -17.24
N ASP A 281 -11.00 7.01 -16.94
CA ASP A 281 -9.74 7.56 -16.43
C ASP A 281 -9.29 6.94 -15.10
N THR A 282 -10.23 6.47 -14.28
CA THR A 282 -9.93 5.89 -12.96
C THR A 282 -9.00 4.68 -13.05
N ALA A 283 -9.29 3.71 -13.92
CA ALA A 283 -8.44 2.53 -14.07
C ALA A 283 -7.04 2.91 -14.56
N ARG A 284 -6.96 3.79 -15.58
CA ARG A 284 -5.70 4.32 -16.12
C ARG A 284 -4.86 4.99 -15.03
N ASN A 285 -5.47 5.83 -14.21
CA ASN A 285 -4.81 6.54 -13.13
C ASN A 285 -4.36 5.62 -11.99
N LEU A 286 -5.16 4.61 -11.62
CA LEU A 286 -4.80 3.64 -10.58
C LEU A 286 -3.68 2.69 -11.05
N ILE A 287 -3.69 2.27 -12.31
CA ILE A 287 -2.59 1.52 -12.94
C ILE A 287 -1.31 2.38 -12.96
N ARG A 288 -1.42 3.66 -13.32
CA ARG A 288 -0.28 4.59 -13.22
C ARG A 288 0.27 4.64 -11.79
N ILE A 289 -0.59 4.74 -10.78
CA ILE A 289 -0.15 4.79 -9.37
C ILE A 289 0.59 3.52 -8.96
N PHE A 290 0.17 2.35 -9.46
CA PHE A 290 0.91 1.11 -9.24
C PHE A 290 2.36 1.23 -9.74
N PHE A 291 2.57 1.75 -10.97
CA PHE A 291 3.93 1.96 -11.50
C PHE A 291 4.71 3.03 -10.74
N LEU A 292 4.05 4.10 -10.26
CA LEU A 292 4.68 5.08 -9.38
C LEU A 292 5.16 4.44 -8.08
N GLN A 293 4.34 3.55 -7.49
CA GLN A 293 4.71 2.81 -6.28
C GLN A 293 5.88 1.85 -6.52
N GLU A 294 5.86 1.10 -7.62
CA GLU A 294 6.97 0.20 -8.00
C GLU A 294 8.26 0.98 -8.26
N ARG A 295 8.15 2.16 -8.88
CA ARG A 295 9.27 3.07 -9.06
C ARG A 295 9.86 3.48 -7.70
N LEU A 296 9.04 3.91 -6.74
CA LEU A 296 9.51 4.24 -5.38
C LEU A 296 10.17 3.03 -4.70
N LYS A 297 9.59 1.82 -4.81
CA LYS A 297 10.19 0.59 -4.25
C LYS A 297 11.52 0.21 -4.93
N SER A 298 11.74 0.63 -6.16
CA SER A 298 13.00 0.39 -6.88
C SER A 298 14.14 1.29 -6.41
N LEU A 299 13.83 2.43 -5.80
CA LEU A 299 14.83 3.38 -5.31
C LEU A 299 15.60 2.76 -4.12
N GLY A 300 16.93 2.74 -4.23
CA GLY A 300 17.82 2.07 -3.28
C GLY A 300 18.02 0.57 -3.53
N LYS A 301 17.48 -0.02 -4.61
CA LYS A 301 17.69 -1.43 -4.98
C LYS A 301 19.13 -1.75 -5.37
N ASP A 302 19.86 -0.76 -5.85
CA ASP A 302 21.27 -0.84 -6.25
C ASP A 302 22.25 -0.82 -5.06
N SER A 303 21.75 -0.55 -3.85
CA SER A 303 22.56 -0.56 -2.63
C SER A 303 22.49 -1.92 -1.93
N ALA A 304 23.64 -2.47 -1.56
CA ALA A 304 23.75 -3.69 -0.76
C ALA A 304 23.55 -3.46 0.75
N PHE A 305 23.30 -2.22 1.17
CA PHE A 305 23.16 -1.88 2.59
C PHE A 305 21.96 -2.59 3.23
N LYS A 306 22.21 -3.24 4.37
CA LYS A 306 21.19 -3.93 5.15
C LYS A 306 21.46 -3.70 6.63
N ALA A 307 20.60 -2.92 7.27
CA ALA A 307 20.70 -2.64 8.69
C ALA A 307 20.34 -3.88 9.51
N GLN A 308 21.02 -4.09 10.64
CA GLN A 308 20.65 -5.06 11.66
C GLN A 308 20.24 -4.37 12.96
N HIS A 309 20.94 -3.28 13.32
CA HIS A 309 20.71 -2.52 14.54
C HIS A 309 20.29 -1.09 14.22
N VAL A 310 19.18 -0.64 14.82
CA VAL A 310 18.66 0.72 14.72
C VAL A 310 18.65 1.36 16.10
N HIS A 311 19.15 2.58 16.21
CA HIS A 311 19.02 3.39 17.42
C HIS A 311 18.14 4.60 17.13
N VAL A 312 17.09 4.79 17.92
CA VAL A 312 16.18 5.92 17.77
C VAL A 312 16.29 6.82 19.00
N VAL A 313 16.51 8.12 18.79
CA VAL A 313 16.66 9.09 19.86
C VAL A 313 15.41 9.97 19.93
N GLY A 314 14.71 9.92 21.07
CA GLY A 314 13.43 10.57 21.32
C GLY A 314 12.29 9.54 21.36
N ALA A 315 11.68 9.36 22.53
CA ALA A 315 10.56 8.44 22.78
C ALA A 315 9.18 9.13 22.73
N GLY A 316 9.12 10.28 22.06
CA GLY A 316 7.86 10.92 21.68
C GLY A 316 7.00 10.03 20.78
N VAL A 317 5.91 10.59 20.24
CA VAL A 317 4.98 9.83 19.38
C VAL A 317 5.72 9.28 18.15
N MET A 318 6.45 10.13 17.42
CA MET A 318 7.16 9.73 16.21
C MET A 318 8.29 8.74 16.47
N GLY A 319 9.26 9.08 17.33
CA GLY A 319 10.40 8.20 17.57
C GLY A 319 10.01 6.85 18.17
N GLY A 320 9.03 6.82 19.07
CA GLY A 320 8.47 5.55 19.59
C GLY A 320 7.84 4.69 18.49
N ASP A 321 7.07 5.29 17.58
CA ASP A 321 6.42 4.56 16.48
C ASP A 321 7.42 4.11 15.40
N ILE A 322 8.47 4.92 15.11
CA ILE A 322 9.59 4.54 14.23
C ILE A 322 10.31 3.33 14.82
N ALA A 323 10.66 3.37 16.11
CA ALA A 323 11.35 2.29 16.80
C ALA A 323 10.52 1.00 16.78
N ALA A 324 9.23 1.10 17.14
CA ALA A 324 8.31 -0.02 17.10
C ALA A 324 8.17 -0.60 15.68
N TRP A 325 8.04 0.25 14.66
CA TRP A 325 7.93 -0.21 13.27
C TRP A 325 9.18 -0.96 12.82
N CYS A 326 10.37 -0.45 13.11
CA CYS A 326 11.64 -1.11 12.78
C CYS A 326 11.76 -2.49 13.47
N ALA A 327 11.40 -2.58 14.75
CA ALA A 327 11.41 -3.84 15.49
C ALA A 327 10.41 -4.86 14.91
N MET A 328 9.21 -4.42 14.53
CA MET A 328 8.21 -5.26 13.87
C MET A 328 8.68 -5.78 12.50
N ARG A 329 9.58 -5.06 11.83
CA ARG A 329 10.21 -5.45 10.55
C ARG A 329 11.44 -6.33 10.72
N GLY A 330 11.75 -6.74 11.96
CA GLY A 330 12.76 -7.74 12.27
C GLY A 330 14.13 -7.19 12.62
N LEU A 331 14.26 -5.88 12.82
CA LEU A 331 15.50 -5.21 13.22
C LEU A 331 15.65 -5.23 14.75
N ALA A 332 16.88 -5.30 15.26
CA ALA A 332 17.15 -5.02 16.66
C ALA A 332 17.14 -3.50 16.87
N VAL A 333 16.38 -3.02 17.85
CA VAL A 333 16.12 -1.59 18.04
C VAL A 333 16.35 -1.18 19.49
N THR A 334 17.11 -0.10 19.67
CA THR A 334 17.23 0.60 20.95
C THR A 334 16.54 1.95 20.87
N LEU A 335 15.73 2.29 21.86
CA LEU A 335 15.02 3.57 21.95
C LEU A 335 15.54 4.38 23.14
N GLN A 336 16.07 5.56 22.86
CA GLN A 336 16.63 6.48 23.86
C GLN A 336 15.69 7.64 24.16
N ASP A 337 15.60 8.02 25.43
CA ASP A 337 15.08 9.32 25.90
C ASP A 337 15.78 9.68 27.22
N GLN A 338 15.49 10.86 27.77
CA GLN A 338 16.12 11.42 28.96
C GLN A 338 15.92 10.57 30.22
N SER A 339 14.83 9.79 30.30
CA SER A 339 14.53 8.98 31.47
C SER A 339 13.66 7.75 31.15
N PRO A 340 13.67 6.70 31.99
CA PRO A 340 12.79 5.54 31.86
C PRO A 340 11.30 5.90 31.81
N GLU A 341 10.87 6.94 32.52
CA GLU A 341 9.47 7.39 32.57
C GLU A 341 9.00 7.92 31.22
N ARG A 342 9.89 8.54 30.43
CA ARG A 342 9.58 8.99 29.07
C ARG A 342 9.57 7.86 28.05
N LEU A 343 10.32 6.79 28.30
CA LEU A 343 10.34 5.58 27.49
C LEU A 343 9.07 4.74 27.66
N ALA A 344 8.55 4.63 28.88
CA ALA A 344 7.43 3.74 29.20
C ALA A 344 6.17 3.94 28.32
N PRO A 345 5.70 5.16 28.04
CA PRO A 345 4.57 5.38 27.11
C PRO A 345 4.83 4.86 25.70
N ALA A 346 6.04 5.04 25.16
CA ALA A 346 6.41 4.54 23.84
C ALA A 346 6.42 3.01 23.81
N MET A 347 6.99 2.37 24.83
CA MET A 347 7.00 0.91 24.96
C MET A 347 5.59 0.32 25.05
N LYS A 348 4.69 0.99 25.78
CA LYS A 348 3.27 0.61 25.85
C LYS A 348 2.58 0.69 24.48
N ARG A 349 2.73 1.81 23.76
CA ARG A 349 2.18 1.99 22.40
C ARG A 349 2.73 0.94 21.43
N ALA A 350 4.03 0.63 21.51
CA ALA A 350 4.65 -0.41 20.71
C ALA A 350 4.02 -1.78 20.95
N ALA A 351 3.82 -2.17 22.21
CA ALA A 351 3.16 -3.43 22.57
C ALA A 351 1.72 -3.52 22.03
N GLU A 352 0.96 -2.42 22.11
CA GLU A 352 -0.39 -2.33 21.54
C GLU A 352 -0.37 -2.43 20.01
N LEU A 353 0.57 -1.75 19.35
CA LEU A 353 0.78 -1.84 17.91
C LEU A 353 1.08 -3.28 17.49
N PHE A 354 1.98 -3.97 18.19
CA PHE A 354 2.34 -5.36 17.91
C PHE A 354 1.15 -6.28 18.08
N LYS A 355 0.38 -6.18 19.17
CA LYS A 355 -0.86 -6.98 19.36
C LYS A 355 -1.88 -6.75 18.24
N ARG A 356 -2.01 -5.51 17.75
CA ARG A 356 -2.96 -5.15 16.69
C ARG A 356 -2.51 -5.63 15.31
N ARG A 357 -1.22 -5.54 14.99
CA ARG A 357 -0.67 -5.83 13.66
C ARG A 357 -0.21 -7.28 13.51
N LEU A 358 0.36 -7.86 14.55
CA LEU A 358 0.82 -9.23 14.61
C LEU A 358 -0.25 -10.08 15.30
N ARG A 359 -0.80 -11.05 14.58
CA ARG A 359 -1.88 -11.91 15.12
C ARG A 359 -1.36 -13.04 16.01
N GLU A 360 -0.09 -13.41 15.85
CA GLU A 360 0.51 -14.58 16.50
C GLU A 360 1.30 -14.17 17.74
N LYS A 361 1.05 -14.86 18.86
CA LYS A 361 1.72 -14.59 20.16
C LYS A 361 3.24 -14.66 20.07
N SER A 362 3.78 -15.64 19.34
CA SER A 362 5.22 -15.77 19.11
C SER A 362 5.79 -14.53 18.42
N ARG A 363 5.17 -14.07 17.33
CA ARG A 363 5.63 -12.89 16.59
C ARG A 363 5.53 -11.60 17.41
N ILE A 364 4.51 -11.47 18.25
CA ILE A 364 4.39 -10.34 19.19
C ILE A 364 5.57 -10.35 20.17
N ARG A 365 5.87 -11.51 20.77
CA ARG A 365 7.02 -11.67 21.67
C ARG A 365 8.33 -11.33 20.95
N ASP A 366 8.57 -11.91 19.77
CA ASP A 366 9.80 -11.66 19.02
C ASP A 366 9.96 -10.17 18.62
N ALA A 367 8.86 -9.43 18.41
CA ALA A 367 8.91 -8.00 18.16
C ALA A 367 9.21 -7.18 19.43
N LEU A 368 8.70 -7.61 20.59
CA LEU A 368 9.03 -7.02 21.88
C LEU A 368 10.49 -7.26 22.25
N ASP A 369 11.00 -8.49 22.07
CA ASP A 369 12.39 -8.85 22.37
C ASP A 369 13.40 -8.05 21.52
N ARG A 370 12.97 -7.57 20.35
CA ARG A 370 13.77 -6.72 19.47
C ARG A 370 13.78 -5.25 19.87
N LEU A 371 12.85 -4.76 20.70
CA LEU A 371 12.76 -3.36 21.09
C LEU A 371 13.23 -3.16 22.54
N THR A 372 14.38 -2.53 22.70
CA THR A 372 15.03 -2.33 24.00
C THR A 372 14.98 -0.85 24.40
N PRO A 373 14.43 -0.49 25.58
CA PRO A 373 14.55 0.86 26.13
C PRO A 373 16.00 1.12 26.59
N ASP A 374 16.56 2.28 26.24
CA ASP A 374 17.97 2.62 26.44
C ASP A 374 18.14 4.08 26.85
N ALA A 375 17.89 4.40 28.12
CA ALA A 375 18.01 5.77 28.63
C ALA A 375 19.46 6.30 28.57
N ALA A 376 20.46 5.41 28.66
CA ALA A 376 21.87 5.78 28.62
C ALA A 376 22.35 6.11 27.18
N GLY A 377 21.69 5.57 26.16
CA GLY A 377 22.07 5.76 24.76
C GLY A 377 23.23 4.86 24.32
N ASP A 378 23.53 3.79 25.05
CA ASP A 378 24.64 2.88 24.75
C ASP A 378 24.47 2.14 23.42
N GLY A 379 23.21 1.98 22.96
CA GLY A 379 22.86 1.36 21.69
C GLY A 379 23.42 2.09 20.47
N ALA A 380 23.67 3.40 20.56
CA ALA A 380 24.21 4.21 19.46
C ALA A 380 25.55 3.66 18.92
N ARG A 381 26.39 3.08 19.80
CA ARG A 381 27.71 2.52 19.44
C ARG A 381 27.63 1.30 18.53
N ARG A 382 26.52 0.56 18.56
CA ARG A 382 26.31 -0.68 17.80
C ARG A 382 25.38 -0.50 16.61
N ALA A 383 24.72 0.64 16.51
CA ALA A 383 23.74 0.92 15.48
C ALA A 383 24.37 1.02 14.08
N ASP A 384 23.67 0.47 13.09
CA ASP A 384 23.97 0.68 11.68
C ASP A 384 23.22 1.91 11.15
N VAL A 385 22.08 2.24 11.78
CA VAL A 385 21.26 3.42 11.52
C VAL A 385 20.89 4.09 12.84
N VAL A 386 21.17 5.38 12.96
CA VAL A 386 20.73 6.24 14.06
C VAL A 386 19.71 7.24 13.54
N ILE A 387 18.53 7.32 14.17
CA ILE A 387 17.44 8.21 13.78
C ILE A 387 17.14 9.16 14.93
N GLU A 388 17.34 10.45 14.69
CA GLU A 388 16.97 11.53 15.61
C GLU A 388 15.49 11.90 15.39
N ALA A 389 14.71 11.89 16.47
CA ALA A 389 13.29 12.26 16.50
C ALA A 389 12.93 13.05 17.78
N ILE A 390 13.82 13.97 18.21
CA ILE A 390 13.58 14.92 19.29
C ILE A 390 12.76 16.12 18.79
N PHE A 391 12.36 16.98 19.72
CA PHE A 391 11.59 18.19 19.42
C PHE A 391 12.30 19.11 18.41
N GLU A 392 11.50 19.89 17.69
CA GLU A 392 11.95 20.72 16.56
C GLU A 392 12.70 21.98 17.05
N ASN A 393 13.93 21.79 17.53
CA ASN A 393 14.82 22.86 17.94
C ASN A 393 16.22 22.64 17.37
N LEU A 394 16.68 23.60 16.58
CA LEU A 394 17.94 23.52 15.84
C LEU A 394 19.15 23.31 16.75
N GLN A 395 19.23 24.03 17.87
CA GLN A 395 20.37 23.96 18.78
C GLN A 395 20.42 22.61 19.50
N ALA A 396 19.27 22.12 19.98
CA ALA A 396 19.17 20.80 20.61
C ALA A 396 19.57 19.67 19.64
N LYS A 397 19.13 19.73 18.38
CA LYS A 397 19.50 18.74 17.35
C LYS A 397 21.00 18.80 17.02
N ARG A 398 21.58 19.99 16.86
CA ARG A 398 23.03 20.16 16.63
C ARG A 398 23.86 19.55 17.75
N ASP A 399 23.51 19.85 19.00
CA ASP A 399 24.27 19.37 20.15
C ASP A 399 24.10 17.85 20.37
N LEU A 400 22.92 17.31 20.05
CA LEU A 400 22.69 15.87 20.05
C LEU A 400 23.55 15.17 18.98
N PHE A 401 23.51 15.65 17.75
CA PHE A 401 24.25 15.00 16.67
C PHE A 401 25.76 15.05 16.84
N ALA A 402 26.31 16.12 17.42
CA ALA A 402 27.73 16.16 17.77
C ALA A 402 28.13 15.02 18.73
N LYS A 403 27.25 14.69 19.70
CA LYS A 403 27.46 13.54 20.59
C LYS A 403 27.28 12.20 19.88
N LEU A 404 26.26 12.09 19.02
CA LEU A 404 25.97 10.87 18.27
C LEU A 404 27.08 10.55 17.27
N GLU A 405 27.66 11.54 16.60
CA GLU A 405 28.76 11.34 15.66
C GLU A 405 30.00 10.75 16.34
N ALA A 406 30.30 11.21 17.56
CA ALA A 406 31.40 10.68 18.36
C ALA A 406 31.14 9.26 18.91
N ALA A 407 29.88 8.92 19.18
CA ALA A 407 29.52 7.63 19.75
C ALA A 407 29.23 6.54 18.70
N ALA A 408 28.68 6.89 17.55
CA ALA A 408 28.25 5.96 16.52
C ALA A 408 29.43 5.39 15.73
N LYS A 409 29.22 4.24 15.06
CA LYS A 409 30.22 3.68 14.15
C LYS A 409 30.56 4.68 13.03
N PRO A 410 31.80 4.69 12.51
CA PRO A 410 32.18 5.55 11.38
C PRO A 410 31.30 5.38 10.13
N GLU A 411 30.83 4.17 9.88
CA GLU A 411 29.99 3.79 8.73
C GLU A 411 28.48 3.92 8.98
N ALA A 412 28.08 4.16 10.24
CA ALA A 412 26.67 4.26 10.61
C ALA A 412 25.97 5.41 9.87
N LEU A 413 24.73 5.16 9.45
CA LEU A 413 23.85 6.15 8.86
C LEU A 413 23.31 7.05 9.96
N LEU A 414 23.57 8.35 9.89
CA LEU A 414 23.06 9.34 10.83
C LEU A 414 21.92 10.11 10.17
N ALA A 415 20.70 9.93 10.68
CA ALA A 415 19.48 10.43 10.07
C ALA A 415 18.68 11.34 11.01
N SER A 416 18.12 12.41 10.47
CA SER A 416 17.16 13.28 11.17
C SER A 416 15.74 13.07 10.65
N ASN A 417 14.76 12.94 11.54
CA ASN A 417 13.33 12.97 11.25
C ASN A 417 12.74 14.38 11.40
N THR A 418 13.53 15.43 11.17
CA THR A 418 13.04 16.82 11.15
C THR A 418 11.98 17.01 10.06
N SER A 419 11.03 17.90 10.27
CA SER A 419 9.90 18.17 9.38
C SER A 419 9.96 19.55 8.70
N SER A 420 10.73 20.49 9.26
CA SER A 420 10.88 21.84 8.70
C SER A 420 12.32 22.34 8.60
N LEU A 421 13.22 21.92 9.50
CA LEU A 421 14.61 22.37 9.49
C LEU A 421 15.39 21.76 8.34
N LYS A 422 16.28 22.56 7.75
CA LYS A 422 17.19 22.08 6.72
C LYS A 422 18.24 21.14 7.30
N ILE A 423 18.52 20.08 6.57
CA ILE A 423 19.57 19.11 6.93
C ILE A 423 20.94 19.80 7.00
N ALA A 424 21.19 20.73 6.09
CA ALA A 424 22.41 21.53 6.09
C ALA A 424 22.60 22.31 7.41
N ASP A 425 21.52 22.88 7.96
CA ASP A 425 21.60 23.67 9.19
C ASP A 425 21.87 22.80 10.41
N ILE A 426 21.29 21.60 10.47
CA ILE A 426 21.57 20.62 11.53
C ILE A 426 23.02 20.15 11.46
N GLY A 427 23.53 19.93 10.24
CA GLY A 427 24.89 19.45 9.97
C GLY A 427 26.00 20.45 10.29
N ALA A 428 25.70 21.71 10.62
CA ALA A 428 26.72 22.77 10.73
C ALA A 428 27.81 22.52 11.80
N LYS A 429 27.54 21.71 12.83
CA LYS A 429 28.52 21.33 13.87
C LYS A 429 29.10 19.92 13.69
N PHE A 430 28.78 19.22 12.60
CA PHE A 430 29.35 17.90 12.31
C PHE A 430 30.83 18.01 11.94
N MET A 431 31.61 17.02 12.37
CA MET A 431 32.96 16.80 11.85
C MET A 431 32.90 16.29 10.40
N ASN A 432 31.95 15.43 10.08
CA ASN A 432 31.71 14.93 8.72
C ASN A 432 30.23 15.09 8.31
N PRO A 433 29.81 16.31 7.92
CA PRO A 433 28.41 16.60 7.57
C PRO A 433 27.92 15.83 6.35
N SER A 434 28.81 15.26 5.52
CA SER A 434 28.41 14.44 4.37
C SER A 434 27.68 13.15 4.76
N ARG A 435 27.79 12.72 6.03
CA ARG A 435 27.13 11.53 6.58
C ARG A 435 25.70 11.77 7.04
N LEU A 436 25.30 13.02 7.21
CA LEU A 436 23.96 13.37 7.69
C LEU A 436 22.95 13.33 6.54
N VAL A 437 21.82 12.68 6.76
CA VAL A 437 20.71 12.58 5.81
C VAL A 437 19.38 12.84 6.52
N GLY A 438 18.37 13.33 5.80
CA GLY A 438 17.00 13.32 6.33
C GLY A 438 16.29 12.00 6.03
N ILE A 439 15.59 11.45 7.01
CA ILE A 439 14.63 10.35 6.84
C ILE A 439 13.34 10.81 7.50
N HIS A 440 12.54 11.55 6.75
CA HIS A 440 11.33 12.19 7.26
C HIS A 440 10.13 11.24 7.10
N PHE A 441 9.67 10.71 8.24
CA PHE A 441 8.48 9.89 8.37
C PHE A 441 7.24 10.77 8.60
N PHE A 442 6.09 10.29 8.16
CA PHE A 442 4.81 10.94 8.40
C PHE A 442 4.00 10.24 9.51
N ASN A 443 3.26 11.02 10.29
CA ASN A 443 2.39 10.53 11.36
C ASN A 443 1.00 10.15 10.81
N PRO A 444 0.45 8.95 11.09
CA PRO A 444 1.03 7.85 11.87
C PRO A 444 1.96 6.93 11.06
N VAL A 445 3.14 6.65 11.62
CA VAL A 445 4.18 5.82 10.98
C VAL A 445 3.64 4.45 10.56
N PRO A 446 2.80 3.73 11.33
CA PRO A 446 2.31 2.42 10.90
C PRO A 446 1.25 2.45 9.79
N GLN A 447 0.79 3.62 9.37
CA GLN A 447 -0.28 3.81 8.37
C GLN A 447 0.24 4.41 7.08
N LEU A 448 1.08 5.45 7.17
CA LEU A 448 1.64 6.13 6.01
C LEU A 448 2.87 5.41 5.48
N GLN A 449 2.94 5.21 4.17
CA GLN A 449 4.01 4.40 3.54
C GLN A 449 5.20 5.25 3.08
N LEU A 450 4.97 6.51 2.73
CA LEU A 450 6.00 7.40 2.24
C LEU A 450 7.01 7.76 3.34
N VAL A 451 8.27 7.87 2.95
CA VAL A 451 9.34 8.48 3.75
C VAL A 451 10.20 9.32 2.80
N GLU A 452 10.34 10.61 3.10
CA GLU A 452 11.21 11.49 2.33
C GLU A 452 12.67 11.27 2.74
N VAL A 453 13.51 10.87 1.79
CA VAL A 453 14.95 10.72 1.94
C VAL A 453 15.59 12.02 1.47
N VAL A 454 15.89 12.89 2.43
CA VAL A 454 16.32 14.26 2.15
C VAL A 454 17.83 14.33 2.02
N LYS A 455 18.30 14.76 0.85
CA LYS A 455 19.71 14.98 0.57
C LYS A 455 20.06 16.46 0.77
N GLY A 456 20.86 16.74 1.81
CA GLY A 456 21.49 18.04 2.03
C GLY A 456 22.51 18.37 0.94
N ALA A 457 22.90 19.64 0.83
CA ALA A 457 23.85 20.11 -0.18
C ALA A 457 25.20 19.37 -0.14
N VAL A 458 25.65 19.00 1.06
CA VAL A 458 26.92 18.30 1.30
C VAL A 458 26.75 16.81 1.59
N THR A 459 25.51 16.30 1.68
CA THR A 459 25.23 14.88 1.93
C THR A 459 25.76 14.02 0.79
N ASP A 460 26.53 12.99 1.13
CA ASP A 460 27.05 12.03 0.16
C ASP A 460 25.92 11.29 -0.56
N SER A 461 26.08 11.08 -1.86
CA SER A 461 25.09 10.36 -2.67
C SER A 461 24.96 8.89 -2.27
N GLY A 462 26.06 8.26 -1.84
CA GLY A 462 26.06 6.90 -1.31
C GLY A 462 25.28 6.80 0.00
N VAL A 463 25.39 7.78 0.88
CA VAL A 463 24.59 7.89 2.13
C VAL A 463 23.10 7.95 1.82
N ALA A 464 22.66 8.80 0.90
CA ALA A 464 21.24 8.89 0.49
C ALA A 464 20.73 7.56 -0.11
N LYS A 465 21.56 6.86 -0.90
CA LYS A 465 21.22 5.52 -1.42
C LYS A 465 21.09 4.47 -0.31
N ARG A 466 21.97 4.48 0.69
CA ARG A 466 21.86 3.60 1.87
C ARG A 466 20.60 3.90 2.69
N ALA A 467 20.25 5.18 2.84
CA ALA A 467 19.01 5.59 3.49
C ALA A 467 17.76 5.08 2.74
N ALA A 468 17.72 5.21 1.40
CA ALA A 468 16.64 4.65 0.59
C ALA A 468 16.54 3.12 0.74
N ALA A 469 17.67 2.42 0.75
CA ALA A 469 17.71 0.97 0.98
C ALA A 469 17.18 0.58 2.37
N PHE A 470 17.53 1.32 3.42
CA PHE A 470 16.99 1.13 4.76
C PHE A 470 15.47 1.35 4.81
N VAL A 471 14.98 2.45 4.24
CA VAL A 471 13.54 2.75 4.17
C VAL A 471 12.79 1.62 3.46
N ARG A 472 13.33 1.09 2.36
CA ARG A 472 12.76 -0.07 1.69
C ARG A 472 12.82 -1.34 2.56
N GLN A 473 13.92 -1.57 3.27
CA GLN A 473 14.08 -2.73 4.15
C GLN A 473 12.98 -2.79 5.22
N ILE A 474 12.52 -1.63 5.70
CA ILE A 474 11.41 -1.53 6.65
C ILE A 474 10.02 -1.44 5.99
N ASP A 475 9.90 -1.80 4.70
CA ASP A 475 8.64 -1.85 3.94
C ASP A 475 7.94 -0.47 3.87
N LYS A 476 8.74 0.56 3.60
CA LYS A 476 8.31 1.93 3.30
C LYS A 476 8.75 2.33 1.89
N LEU A 477 8.15 3.40 1.37
CA LEU A 477 8.41 3.96 0.04
C LEU A 477 9.40 5.12 0.17
N PRO A 478 10.68 4.94 -0.22
CA PRO A 478 11.64 6.03 -0.21
C PRO A 478 11.36 7.01 -1.34
N LEU A 479 11.22 8.30 -1.01
CA LEU A 479 11.16 9.39 -1.97
C LEU A 479 12.42 10.26 -1.81
N PRO A 480 13.36 10.25 -2.77
CA PRO A 480 14.48 11.17 -2.76
C PRO A 480 14.01 12.60 -2.95
N VAL A 481 14.37 13.48 -2.01
CA VAL A 481 14.01 14.90 -2.03
C VAL A 481 15.27 15.74 -1.77
N LYS A 482 15.38 16.88 -2.45
CA LYS A 482 16.42 17.88 -2.17
C LYS A 482 16.06 18.65 -0.90
N ASP A 483 17.07 18.98 -0.09
CA ASP A 483 16.89 19.79 1.10
C ASP A 483 16.30 21.18 0.77
N SER A 484 15.09 21.43 1.28
CA SER A 484 14.35 22.69 1.19
C SER A 484 13.41 22.81 2.39
N PRO A 485 12.99 24.02 2.80
CA PRO A 485 11.99 24.18 3.86
C PRO A 485 10.73 23.38 3.54
N GLY A 486 10.32 22.49 4.46
CA GLY A 486 9.15 21.62 4.30
C GLY A 486 9.26 20.54 3.21
N PHE A 487 10.45 20.32 2.64
CA PHE A 487 10.74 19.30 1.61
C PHE A 487 9.74 19.34 0.43
N LEU A 488 9.11 18.23 0.06
CA LEU A 488 8.05 18.22 -0.96
C LEU A 488 6.67 18.30 -0.31
N VAL A 489 6.37 17.37 0.61
CA VAL A 489 4.99 17.16 1.08
C VAL A 489 4.47 18.35 1.89
N ASN A 490 5.22 18.80 2.90
CA ASN A 490 4.78 19.91 3.76
C ASN A 490 4.80 21.24 2.98
N ARG A 491 5.78 21.40 2.08
CA ARG A 491 5.88 22.56 1.18
C ARG A 491 4.63 22.74 0.33
N VAL A 492 4.12 21.66 -0.27
CA VAL A 492 2.89 21.70 -1.08
C VAL A 492 1.62 21.85 -0.24
N LEU A 493 1.59 21.28 0.98
CA LEU A 493 0.43 21.40 1.88
C LEU A 493 0.28 22.80 2.49
N GLY A 494 1.36 23.54 2.71
CA GLY A 494 1.34 24.85 3.35
C GLY A 494 0.40 25.85 2.68
N PRO A 495 0.64 26.23 1.41
CA PRO A 495 -0.23 27.17 0.68
C PRO A 495 -1.68 26.71 0.54
N TYR A 496 -1.89 25.39 0.49
CA TYR A 496 -3.21 24.79 0.42
C TYR A 496 -4.02 24.98 1.70
N ILE A 497 -3.42 24.73 2.87
CA ILE A 497 -4.06 24.96 4.16
C ILE A 497 -4.24 26.46 4.40
N ASP A 498 -3.23 27.27 4.08
CA ASP A 498 -3.26 28.72 4.24
C ASP A 498 -4.42 29.36 3.46
N GLN A 499 -4.59 28.98 2.18
CA GLN A 499 -5.72 29.43 1.37
C GLN A 499 -7.07 29.06 1.99
N ALA A 500 -7.21 27.83 2.51
CA ALA A 500 -8.45 27.41 3.14
C ALA A 500 -8.76 28.24 4.40
N LEU A 501 -7.75 28.53 5.22
CA LEU A 501 -7.90 29.35 6.43
C LEU A 501 -8.27 30.80 6.10
N HIS A 502 -7.68 31.38 5.05
CA HIS A 502 -8.08 32.70 4.56
C HIS A 502 -9.53 32.72 4.06
N MET A 503 -9.99 31.64 3.41
CA MET A 503 -11.40 31.55 2.99
C MET A 503 -12.37 31.44 4.18
N VAL A 504 -11.93 30.90 5.32
CA VAL A 504 -12.70 30.98 6.57
C VAL A 504 -12.78 32.43 7.07
N ASP A 505 -11.70 33.19 6.99
CA ASP A 505 -11.73 34.63 7.33
C ASP A 505 -12.62 35.43 6.38
N GLU A 506 -12.72 35.04 5.10
CA GLU A 506 -13.66 35.58 4.09
C GLU A 506 -15.13 35.20 4.37
N GLY A 507 -15.40 34.36 5.38
CA GLY A 507 -16.75 33.98 5.81
C GLY A 507 -17.27 32.65 5.24
N VAL A 508 -16.45 31.87 4.54
CA VAL A 508 -16.84 30.53 4.09
C VAL A 508 -16.83 29.56 5.28
N ALA A 509 -17.91 28.81 5.46
CA ALA A 509 -18.01 27.85 6.55
C ALA A 509 -16.94 26.75 6.42
N PRO A 510 -16.20 26.40 7.49
CA PRO A 510 -15.22 25.31 7.48
C PRO A 510 -15.74 24.00 6.91
N GLU A 511 -16.96 23.62 7.26
CA GLU A 511 -17.61 22.40 6.77
C GLU A 511 -17.83 22.40 5.26
N THR A 512 -18.10 23.57 4.67
CA THR A 512 -18.24 23.70 3.22
C THR A 512 -16.91 23.48 2.53
N LEU A 513 -15.81 24.02 3.06
CA LEU A 513 -14.47 23.83 2.51
C LEU A 513 -14.04 22.35 2.59
N ASP A 514 -14.26 21.73 3.75
CA ASP A 514 -13.97 20.31 3.97
C ASP A 514 -14.84 19.40 3.06
N ALA A 515 -16.12 19.71 2.89
CA ALA A 515 -17.02 18.96 2.01
C ALA A 515 -16.61 19.09 0.53
N ALA A 516 -16.21 20.28 0.08
CA ALA A 516 -15.72 20.51 -1.28
C ALA A 516 -14.50 19.64 -1.60
N VAL A 517 -13.54 19.59 -0.68
CA VAL A 517 -12.29 18.84 -0.83
C VAL A 517 -12.49 17.33 -0.71
N THR A 518 -13.38 16.87 0.17
CA THR A 518 -13.70 15.43 0.27
C THR A 518 -14.51 14.96 -0.94
N ALA A 519 -15.42 15.80 -1.47
CA ALA A 519 -16.08 15.57 -2.74
C ALA A 519 -15.11 15.59 -3.93
N PHE A 520 -14.03 16.37 -3.85
CA PHE A 520 -12.93 16.31 -4.84
C PHE A 520 -12.21 14.95 -4.83
N GLY A 521 -12.18 14.27 -3.67
CA GLY A 521 -11.61 12.94 -3.49
C GLY A 521 -10.47 12.84 -2.48
N MET A 522 -10.13 13.91 -1.75
CA MET A 522 -9.13 13.86 -0.68
C MET A 522 -9.68 13.11 0.54
N PRO A 523 -8.83 12.44 1.34
CA PRO A 523 -9.27 11.65 2.51
C PRO A 523 -9.77 12.51 3.67
N MET A 524 -9.35 13.78 3.73
CA MET A 524 -9.68 14.72 4.81
C MET A 524 -9.75 16.13 4.24
N GLY A 525 -10.65 16.95 4.76
CA GLY A 525 -10.75 18.36 4.40
C GLY A 525 -9.62 19.20 5.02
N PRO A 526 -9.30 20.37 4.46
CA PRO A 526 -8.15 21.18 4.87
C PRO A 526 -8.28 21.71 6.31
N ILE A 527 -9.51 22.01 6.77
CA ILE A 527 -9.71 22.56 8.11
C ILE A 527 -9.63 21.45 9.15
N GLU A 528 -10.25 20.29 8.91
CA GLU A 528 -10.07 19.12 9.79
C GLU A 528 -8.61 18.66 9.83
N LEU A 529 -7.90 18.75 8.71
CA LEU A 529 -6.47 18.44 8.64
C LEU A 529 -5.67 19.41 9.52
N ALA A 530 -5.92 20.72 9.42
CA ALA A 530 -5.25 21.72 10.27
C ALA A 530 -5.50 21.46 11.76
N ASP A 531 -6.75 21.17 12.15
CA ASP A 531 -7.10 20.81 13.54
C ASP A 531 -6.42 19.51 13.99
N THR A 532 -6.23 18.54 13.09
CA THR A 532 -5.60 17.25 13.38
C THR A 532 -4.09 17.37 13.55
N VAL A 533 -3.44 18.17 12.71
CA VAL A 533 -2.01 18.49 12.80
C VAL A 533 -1.73 19.30 14.08
N GLY A 534 -2.56 20.30 14.34
CA GLY A 534 -2.44 21.21 15.46
C GLY A 534 -2.24 22.64 14.97
N LEU A 535 -3.10 23.56 15.45
CA LEU A 535 -3.15 24.93 14.92
C LEU A 535 -1.92 25.77 15.25
N ASP A 536 -1.24 25.48 16.36
CA ASP A 536 0.06 26.06 16.72
C ASP A 536 1.16 25.64 15.75
N ILE A 537 1.15 24.39 15.30
CA ILE A 537 2.10 23.89 14.30
C ILE A 537 1.83 24.56 12.95
N CYS A 538 0.57 24.63 12.53
CA CYS A 538 0.19 25.35 11.31
C CYS A 538 0.65 26.82 11.34
N LEU A 539 0.49 27.49 12.48
CA LEU A 539 0.93 28.88 12.65
C LEU A 539 2.47 29.00 12.59
N ALA A 540 3.21 28.08 13.21
CA ALA A 540 4.67 28.09 13.19
C ALA A 540 5.22 27.83 11.78
N VAL A 541 4.72 26.80 11.10
CA VAL A 541 5.12 26.44 9.74
C VAL A 541 4.71 27.52 8.73
N GLY A 542 3.52 28.11 8.88
CA GLY A 542 3.06 29.21 8.03
C GLY A 542 4.01 30.42 8.08
N LYS A 543 4.49 30.79 9.28
CA LYS A 543 5.49 31.86 9.45
C LYS A 543 6.84 31.51 8.83
N GLU A 544 7.27 30.25 8.95
CA GLU A 544 8.53 29.78 8.38
C GLU A 544 8.51 29.78 6.85
N LEU A 545 7.39 29.35 6.24
CA LEU A 545 7.24 29.27 4.78
C LEU A 545 6.96 30.62 4.11
N ALA A 546 6.11 31.46 4.73
CA ALA A 546 5.71 32.74 4.15
C ALA A 546 6.66 33.91 4.49
N GLY A 547 7.60 33.68 5.42
CA GLY A 547 8.55 34.66 5.91
C GLY A 547 7.97 35.66 6.92
N GLU A 548 8.82 36.45 7.57
CA GLU A 548 8.45 37.32 8.71
C GLU A 548 7.40 38.40 8.38
N ARG A 549 7.14 38.68 7.10
CA ARG A 549 6.22 39.75 6.66
C ARG A 549 4.80 39.29 6.37
N ALA A 550 4.54 37.98 6.37
CA ALA A 550 3.21 37.46 6.10
C ALA A 550 2.32 37.52 7.36
N GLN A 551 1.12 38.07 7.23
CA GLN A 551 0.15 38.07 8.33
C GLN A 551 -0.57 36.72 8.37
N PRO A 552 -0.57 36.01 9.51
CA PRO A 552 -1.27 34.75 9.62
C PRO A 552 -2.79 34.97 9.54
N PRO A 553 -3.56 33.96 9.09
CA PRO A 553 -5.02 34.01 9.12
C PRO A 553 -5.55 34.42 10.50
N ARG A 554 -6.49 35.36 10.53
CA ARG A 554 -6.98 36.00 11.75
C ARG A 554 -7.59 34.95 12.68
N LYS A 555 -8.46 34.09 12.15
CA LYS A 555 -9.12 33.07 12.97
C LYS A 555 -8.15 32.06 13.56
N LEU A 556 -7.11 31.70 12.80
CA LEU A 556 -6.04 30.82 13.28
C LEU A 556 -5.33 31.44 14.48
N ALA A 557 -4.92 32.71 14.36
CA ALA A 557 -4.22 33.43 15.43
C ALA A 557 -5.09 33.56 16.69
N GLU A 558 -6.38 33.88 16.55
CA GLU A 558 -7.35 33.94 17.66
C GLU A 558 -7.46 32.59 18.40
N LEU A 559 -7.58 31.48 17.65
CA LEU A 559 -7.72 30.15 18.23
C LEU A 559 -6.47 29.72 18.98
N VAL A 560 -5.29 29.95 18.41
CA VAL A 560 -4.00 29.63 19.05
C VAL A 560 -3.81 30.47 20.32
N ALA A 561 -4.09 31.77 20.26
CA ALA A 561 -4.01 32.65 21.43
C ALA A 561 -4.98 32.22 22.56
N ALA A 562 -6.13 31.67 22.19
CA ALA A 562 -7.11 31.12 23.14
C ALA A 562 -6.81 29.68 23.60
N GLY A 563 -5.67 29.09 23.22
CA GLY A 563 -5.29 27.72 23.59
C GLY A 563 -6.14 26.61 22.92
N ASN A 564 -6.92 26.96 21.89
CA ASN A 564 -7.74 26.02 21.13
C ASN A 564 -6.92 25.48 19.96
N LEU A 565 -6.09 24.47 20.22
CA LEU A 565 -5.09 23.96 19.28
C LEU A 565 -5.58 22.81 18.38
N GLY A 566 -6.88 22.56 18.33
CA GLY A 566 -7.49 21.49 17.53
C GLY A 566 -7.69 20.20 18.32
N LYS A 567 -7.46 19.06 17.67
CA LYS A 567 -7.77 17.72 18.21
C LYS A 567 -7.09 17.43 19.54
N LYS A 568 -5.85 17.89 19.71
CA LYS A 568 -5.05 17.63 20.93
C LYS A 568 -5.57 18.33 22.19
N THR A 569 -6.30 19.44 22.03
CA THR A 569 -6.95 20.18 23.12
C THR A 569 -8.47 19.96 23.15
N GLY A 570 -9.00 19.10 22.27
CA GLY A 570 -10.44 18.83 22.16
C GLY A 570 -11.23 19.93 21.41
N ARG A 571 -10.58 21.00 20.96
CA ARG A 571 -11.24 22.16 20.34
C ARG A 571 -10.26 22.98 19.49
N GLY A 572 -10.69 23.32 18.28
CA GLY A 572 -10.03 24.22 17.33
C GLY A 572 -11.09 24.90 16.45
N PHE A 573 -11.00 24.73 15.13
CA PHE A 573 -12.11 25.08 14.23
C PHE A 573 -13.33 24.18 14.46
N TYR A 574 -13.10 22.94 14.90
CA TYR A 574 -14.16 22.02 15.32
C TYR A 574 -14.09 21.68 16.81
N LEU A 575 -15.22 21.22 17.33
CA LEU A 575 -15.26 20.51 18.60
C LEU A 575 -14.90 19.04 18.36
N TRP A 576 -13.98 18.51 19.16
CA TRP A 576 -13.52 17.13 19.05
C TRP A 576 -14.08 16.30 20.20
N GLN A 577 -14.82 15.24 19.86
CA GLN A 577 -15.37 14.28 20.81
C GLN A 577 -14.99 12.87 20.37
N ASP A 578 -14.44 12.06 21.28
CA ASP A 578 -13.96 10.70 20.99
C ASP A 578 -13.01 10.64 19.79
N GLY A 579 -12.19 11.68 19.61
CA GLY A 579 -11.24 11.79 18.51
C GLY A 579 -11.84 12.08 17.14
N LYS A 580 -13.12 12.45 17.06
CA LYS A 580 -13.83 12.85 15.83
C LYS A 580 -14.26 14.31 15.89
N ALA A 581 -14.12 15.02 14.76
CA ALA A 581 -14.64 16.38 14.61
C ALA A 581 -16.17 16.38 14.52
N ARG A 582 -16.82 17.25 15.30
CA ARG A 582 -18.25 17.54 15.20
C ARG A 582 -18.43 18.65 14.15
N LYS A 583 -18.91 18.25 12.96
CA LYS A 583 -19.13 19.14 11.82
C LYS A 583 -20.61 19.48 11.67
N GLY A 584 -20.92 20.74 11.37
CA GLY A 584 -22.25 21.18 10.92
C GLY A 584 -22.59 20.75 9.49
N ALA A 585 -23.68 21.31 8.95
CA ALA A 585 -24.10 21.06 7.58
C ALA A 585 -23.32 21.95 6.60
N ALA A 586 -22.67 21.33 5.60
CA ALA A 586 -22.07 22.05 4.48
C ALA A 586 -23.13 22.67 3.58
N ARG A 587 -22.90 23.91 3.12
CA ARG A 587 -23.78 24.64 2.19
C ARG A 587 -22.95 25.38 1.15
N GLY A 588 -23.40 25.38 -0.11
CA GLY A 588 -22.73 26.13 -1.18
C GLY A 588 -21.42 25.52 -1.67
N VAL A 589 -21.32 24.18 -1.69
CA VAL A 589 -20.20 23.49 -2.35
C VAL A 589 -20.38 23.63 -3.86
N THR A 590 -19.44 24.33 -4.51
CA THR A 590 -19.42 24.49 -5.98
C THR A 590 -18.08 24.02 -6.56
N PRO A 591 -18.03 23.68 -7.87
CA PRO A 591 -16.78 23.38 -8.55
C PRO A 591 -15.76 24.51 -8.45
N GLU A 592 -16.19 25.77 -8.58
CA GLU A 592 -15.32 26.96 -8.54
C GLU A 592 -14.66 27.12 -7.17
N LEU A 593 -15.41 26.86 -6.09
CA LEU A 593 -14.88 26.84 -4.73
C LEU A 593 -13.79 25.79 -4.59
N THR A 594 -14.04 24.58 -5.11
CA THR A 594 -13.11 23.45 -5.05
C THR A 594 -11.84 23.75 -5.85
N GLU A 595 -11.97 24.37 -7.02
CA GLU A 595 -10.84 24.78 -7.85
C GLU A 595 -10.00 25.87 -7.18
N LYS A 596 -10.64 26.91 -6.61
CA LYS A 596 -9.95 27.95 -5.82
C LYS A 596 -9.17 27.34 -4.67
N LEU A 597 -9.72 26.35 -3.97
CA LEU A 597 -9.05 25.65 -2.86
C LEU A 597 -7.85 24.82 -3.31
N ILE A 598 -7.96 24.09 -4.42
CA ILE A 598 -6.91 23.17 -4.87
C ILE A 598 -5.83 23.88 -5.70
N ALA A 599 -6.10 25.06 -6.26
CA ALA A 599 -5.16 25.78 -7.12
C ALA A 599 -3.77 26.04 -6.49
N PRO A 600 -3.64 26.49 -5.21
CA PRO A 600 -2.32 26.68 -4.59
C PRO A 600 -1.53 25.38 -4.46
N TYR A 601 -2.22 24.27 -4.15
CA TYR A 601 -1.62 22.94 -4.08
C TYR A 601 -0.99 22.54 -5.43
N LEU A 602 -1.74 22.72 -6.51
CA LEU A 602 -1.30 22.36 -7.86
C LEU A 602 -0.14 23.23 -8.33
N LYS A 603 -0.21 24.54 -8.07
CA LYS A 603 0.83 25.51 -8.41
C LYS A 603 2.14 25.21 -7.66
N GLU A 604 2.05 24.92 -6.37
CA GLU A 604 3.24 24.61 -5.57
C GLU A 604 3.88 23.27 -5.99
N ALA A 605 3.06 22.28 -6.35
CA ALA A 605 3.57 21.02 -6.91
C ALA A 605 4.37 21.23 -8.22
N GLN A 606 3.90 22.12 -9.10
CA GLN A 606 4.63 22.49 -10.32
C GLN A 606 5.95 23.21 -9.99
N THR A 607 5.89 24.15 -9.05
CA THR A 607 7.05 24.95 -8.62
C THR A 607 8.12 24.07 -7.99
N ALA A 608 7.75 23.13 -7.11
CA ALA A 608 8.68 22.18 -6.49
C ALA A 608 9.43 21.32 -7.53
N VAL A 609 8.75 20.91 -8.61
CA VAL A 609 9.41 20.20 -9.72
C VAL A 609 10.32 21.12 -10.52
N ALA A 610 9.88 22.34 -10.82
CA ALA A 610 10.68 23.32 -11.56
C ALA A 610 11.99 23.69 -10.84
N GLU A 611 11.97 23.72 -9.50
CA GLU A 611 13.14 23.97 -8.65
C GLU A 611 14.01 22.72 -8.41
N GLY A 612 13.61 21.55 -8.93
CA GLY A 612 14.32 20.30 -8.78
C GLY A 612 14.31 19.75 -7.35
N ILE A 613 13.23 20.01 -6.58
CA ILE A 613 13.04 19.42 -5.24
C ILE A 613 12.94 17.89 -5.35
N VAL A 614 12.31 17.41 -6.42
CA VAL A 614 12.31 16.01 -6.84
C VAL A 614 12.77 15.92 -8.30
N ALA A 615 13.21 14.74 -8.71
CA ALA A 615 13.84 14.56 -10.02
C ALA A 615 12.88 14.80 -11.21
N ASP A 616 11.57 14.52 -11.03
CA ASP A 616 10.56 14.71 -12.06
C ASP A 616 9.14 14.75 -11.50
N ALA A 617 8.18 15.03 -12.39
CA ALA A 617 6.76 15.12 -12.10
C ALA A 617 6.14 13.81 -11.57
N ASP A 618 6.67 12.65 -11.96
CA ASP A 618 6.14 11.35 -11.55
C ASP A 618 6.49 11.07 -10.08
N LEU A 619 7.71 11.40 -9.65
CA LEU A 619 8.07 11.35 -8.23
C LEU A 619 7.31 12.38 -7.40
N ALA A 620 7.04 13.57 -7.95
CA ALA A 620 6.20 14.56 -7.28
C ALA A 620 4.78 14.03 -7.05
N ASP A 621 4.16 13.50 -8.11
CA ASP A 621 2.83 12.89 -8.03
C ASP A 621 2.82 11.74 -7.01
N ALA A 622 3.81 10.84 -7.06
CA ALA A 622 3.91 9.71 -6.14
C ALA A 622 4.04 10.17 -4.68
N GLY A 623 4.91 11.14 -4.40
CA GLY A 623 5.10 11.72 -3.07
C GLY A 623 3.81 12.35 -2.54
N LEU A 624 3.10 13.10 -3.39
CA LEU A 624 1.89 13.78 -2.98
C LEU A 624 0.71 12.80 -2.79
N ILE A 625 0.61 11.74 -3.60
CA ILE A 625 -0.42 10.70 -3.40
C ILE A 625 -0.16 9.92 -2.10
N PHE A 626 1.07 9.42 -1.89
CA PHE A 626 1.38 8.56 -0.74
C PHE A 626 1.68 9.35 0.55
N GLY A 627 1.92 10.66 0.45
CA GLY A 627 2.20 11.56 1.56
C GLY A 627 0.97 12.34 2.04
N THR A 628 0.26 13.02 1.14
CA THR A 628 -0.93 13.83 1.50
C THR A 628 -2.25 13.10 1.32
N GLY A 629 -2.26 12.03 0.52
CA GLY A 629 -3.48 11.37 0.11
C GLY A 629 -4.16 12.04 -1.07
N PHE A 630 -3.43 12.73 -1.96
CA PHE A 630 -4.01 13.29 -3.18
C PHE A 630 -4.84 12.22 -3.92
N ALA A 631 -6.07 12.58 -4.31
CA ALA A 631 -7.11 11.69 -4.82
C ALA A 631 -6.55 10.66 -5.85
N PRO A 632 -6.42 9.37 -5.47
CA PRO A 632 -5.73 8.37 -6.31
C PRO A 632 -6.35 8.18 -7.70
N PHE A 633 -7.68 8.18 -7.80
CA PHE A 633 -8.38 8.05 -9.10
C PHE A 633 -8.09 9.20 -10.09
N ARG A 634 -7.42 10.28 -9.65
CA ARG A 634 -6.96 11.40 -10.49
C ARG A 634 -5.50 11.28 -10.93
N GLY A 635 -4.75 10.30 -10.42
CA GLY A 635 -3.40 9.96 -10.88
C GLY A 635 -2.27 10.88 -10.43
N GLY A 636 -2.55 11.84 -9.53
CA GLY A 636 -1.60 12.82 -9.00
C GLY A 636 -1.90 14.25 -9.44
N PRO A 637 -1.42 15.28 -8.72
CA PRO A 637 -1.70 16.68 -9.01
C PRO A 637 -1.23 17.14 -10.40
N LEU A 638 -0.03 16.73 -10.82
CA LEU A 638 0.53 17.14 -12.11
C LEU A 638 -0.10 16.36 -13.26
N ASN A 639 -0.39 15.07 -13.06
CA ASN A 639 -1.20 14.31 -14.00
C ASN A 639 -2.61 14.89 -14.17
N TYR A 640 -3.25 15.30 -13.07
CA TYR A 640 -4.58 15.92 -13.07
C TYR A 640 -4.61 17.26 -13.85
N LEU A 641 -3.58 18.09 -13.70
CA LEU A 641 -3.43 19.30 -14.52
C LEU A 641 -3.30 18.95 -16.01
N LYS A 642 -2.48 17.95 -16.35
CA LYS A 642 -2.33 17.49 -17.74
C LYS A 642 -3.62 16.94 -18.33
N SER A 643 -4.42 16.19 -17.55
CA SER A 643 -5.70 15.66 -18.03
C SER A 643 -6.72 16.77 -18.25
N LYS A 644 -6.77 17.78 -17.35
CA LYS A 644 -7.64 18.95 -17.54
C LYS A 644 -7.31 19.71 -18.83
N ALA A 645 -6.02 19.94 -19.10
CA ALA A 645 -5.58 20.65 -20.30
C ALA A 645 -5.84 19.88 -21.62
N ARG A 646 -6.05 18.56 -21.59
CA ARG A 646 -6.45 17.78 -22.78
C ARG A 646 -7.96 17.83 -23.05
N ASN A 647 -8.74 18.08 -21.99
CA ASN A 647 -10.20 18.08 -22.04
C ASN A 647 -10.80 19.50 -22.12
N SER A 648 -9.95 20.53 -22.06
CA SER A 648 -10.27 21.94 -22.31
C SER A 648 -9.80 22.29 -23.70
#